data_AF-A0AA36MFS9-F1
#
_entry.id   AF-A0AA36MFS9-F1
#
_cell.length_a   1.000
_cell.length_b   1.000
_cell.length_c   1.000
_cell.angle_alpha   90.00
_cell.angle_beta   90.00
_cell.angle_gamma   90.00
#
_symmetry.space_group_name_H-M   'P 1'
#
loop_
_entity.id
_entity.type
_entity.pdbx_description
1 polymer ?
#
loop_
_entity_poly.entity_id
_entity_poly.type
_entity_poly.pdbx_seq_one_letter_code
_entity_poly.pdbx_strand_id
1 'polypeptide(L)'
;MNEFVRIAQANISTGTGNSAAADGASEPLVVDRPAAQSSVVALRNSGQLVDFRQILDQDISFFRIDGDLQMIFADGGMVIIRDFFEGDSGAEAVIVGDNELLSIDGFVSLANLQLAEEIQTAAGETSNLATALGSSQSSGQNFEPTEIGDLGNGLGFGDLLRGELPGERAFLVDDFSESADNTGPDIGTPVDSTLDEENLEEGTGPDGPVSVTASLDVDFGENPGGTPRLEFDGLPGGLTSDGVSLVLSVVTNPGGGQTLTAVKAGTGEAVFTVTLDVVSSGGSPGGQYTFDLFGNLDHIGDGQDTSIPLVFGFSAYDSDGDADSDTFTVNIIDDEPETGESEQLTLGEENLDDGTDPDASSLTKAGELNIAWGADNADDAVDAAFQDAPGGTANRSVVFAAISDQPTIATSSDGVALQYELSENDTVLTAYKGDDRGDANKVFIVTLFDDGTGSYTFELLGNIDHVDSASGLATESRNLDFAFVANDGDGDAVTGGLRVTIEDDEPQAGEPVQRTLQEHDLATGTDPDSSALVKTGDLDITWGADDADAADDGAVQDTPGGAGNRSIVFAAIADQPIQATTSDGLALEYVLSENGTVLTAYKGGDRGDESKVFVVSLSDDGSGSYTFELLGNIDHNPPGSTGKMVSWNLDFGFVARDGDGDAVASEFRVTIVDDEPEAGIAESVTLQEHDLASGTDPDATALTQTGNLNFTFGADDGDTADTGGLQDTPGGTGNRSVVFAAIADQPTQLTTSDGIELDYVLNSDGTVLTAYKGDGRTDADKVFVVSLSDDGSGSYTFELLGNIDHDLPGSGAMSESWDLDFAVIASDSDGDTVEGDFRVSVVDDAPLSSEPVASAVEEEDLPWGNDDRDPFDIDGLPADLGTPLTEQATASLNITWGADDTDSADTEVDGLPVQDTATAGGQRSVVFSDAADGEIVDIASVIAVEDGEGAAIDPATLTSRGDALSYVLSNDGTLLTAYANYGDTEERSVFRVALSDDAEGSYQFILDDTLDHPLKGTSSVEEDVLSLSFDFIARDSDGDTSTDAFTVQVIDDSPSIASANIHDIGVVGPVTYDSGAINLAIPDDGNLGEVLSSTIEVPEGGTIRDLNLSLVLDHDWMRDLKITLIAPNGMLICAEN
;
A
#
# COMPACT_ATOMS: atom_id res chain seq x y z
N MET A 1 2.83 8.77 -61.94
CA MET A 1 2.91 9.27 -60.56
C MET A 1 4.38 9.43 -60.23
N ASN A 2 4.79 10.63 -59.82
CA ASN A 2 6.15 10.88 -59.39
C ASN A 2 6.52 9.92 -58.25
N GLU A 3 7.79 9.59 -58.20
CA GLU A 3 8.50 8.68 -57.28
C GLU A 3 8.07 8.79 -55.80
N PHE A 4 7.51 9.93 -55.39
CA PHE A 4 6.99 10.24 -54.07
C PHE A 4 5.83 9.36 -53.55
N VAL A 5 4.95 8.80 -54.40
CA VAL A 5 3.89 7.88 -53.91
C VAL A 5 4.45 6.49 -53.58
N ARG A 6 5.55 6.09 -54.23
CA ARG A 6 6.25 4.84 -53.87
C ARG A 6 7.00 4.95 -52.55
N ILE A 7 7.47 6.15 -52.19
CA ILE A 7 8.16 6.42 -50.93
C ILE A 7 7.17 6.35 -49.75
N ALA A 8 5.93 6.82 -49.91
CA ALA A 8 4.91 6.73 -48.85
C ALA A 8 4.48 5.28 -48.53
N GLN A 9 4.59 4.33 -49.47
CA GLN A 9 4.34 2.90 -49.20
C GLN A 9 5.49 2.20 -48.47
N ALA A 10 6.69 2.78 -48.41
CA ALA A 10 7.85 2.17 -47.77
C ALA A 10 7.96 2.52 -46.26
N ASN A 11 7.35 3.62 -45.83
CA ASN A 11 7.40 4.11 -44.43
C ASN A 11 6.12 3.80 -43.65
N ILE A 12 5.68 2.54 -43.62
CA ILE A 12 4.62 2.12 -42.69
C ILE A 12 5.13 0.91 -41.88
N SER A 13 5.58 1.23 -40.67
CA SER A 13 5.76 0.27 -39.58
C SER A 13 4.41 -0.38 -39.23
N THR A 14 4.44 -1.70 -39.05
CA THR A 14 3.26 -2.52 -38.71
C THR A 14 2.78 -2.23 -37.30
N GLY A 15 1.91 -1.24 -37.13
CA GLY A 15 1.16 -0.97 -35.91
C GLY A 15 -0.27 -1.49 -36.01
N THR A 16 -0.60 -2.54 -35.26
CA THR A 16 -1.97 -3.09 -35.15
C THR A 16 -2.87 -2.13 -34.35
N GLY A 17 -3.72 -1.37 -35.03
CA GLY A 17 -4.72 -0.49 -34.41
C GLY A 17 -6.11 -0.71 -35.00
N ASN A 18 -6.97 -1.35 -34.22
CA ASN A 18 -8.37 -1.65 -34.54
C ASN A 18 -9.22 -0.38 -34.32
N SER A 19 -9.87 0.16 -35.36
CA SER A 19 -10.89 1.22 -35.18
C SER A 19 -12.23 0.83 -35.81
N ALA A 20 -13.25 0.89 -34.96
CA ALA A 20 -14.61 0.50 -35.22
C ALA A 20 -15.32 1.52 -36.13
N ALA A 21 -16.09 1.00 -37.09
CA ALA A 21 -16.93 1.79 -37.97
C ALA A 21 -18.04 2.52 -37.19
N ALA A 22 -18.07 3.85 -37.34
CA ALA A 22 -19.19 4.69 -36.90
C ALA A 22 -20.36 4.60 -37.90
N ASP A 23 -21.54 4.40 -37.33
CA ASP A 23 -22.86 4.22 -37.94
C ASP A 23 -23.31 5.48 -38.71
N GLY A 24 -23.49 5.37 -40.05
CA GLY A 24 -24.21 6.37 -40.85
C GLY A 24 -23.71 6.71 -42.27
N ALA A 25 -22.56 6.22 -42.73
CA ALA A 25 -21.98 6.62 -44.02
C ALA A 25 -22.55 5.83 -45.22
N SER A 26 -22.91 6.54 -46.30
CA SER A 26 -23.18 5.96 -47.63
C SER A 26 -21.98 5.15 -48.13
N GLU A 27 -22.21 4.03 -48.84
CA GLU A 27 -21.12 3.20 -49.39
C GLU A 27 -20.04 4.05 -50.09
N PRO A 28 -18.75 3.75 -49.86
CA PRO A 28 -17.65 4.52 -50.43
C PRO A 28 -17.73 4.49 -51.96
N LEU A 29 -17.47 5.64 -52.58
CA LEU A 29 -17.36 5.78 -54.02
C LEU A 29 -16.02 5.18 -54.46
N VAL A 30 -16.04 3.92 -54.90
CA VAL A 30 -14.86 3.22 -55.39
C VAL A 30 -14.47 3.73 -56.78
N VAL A 31 -13.21 4.11 -56.93
CA VAL A 31 -12.65 4.64 -58.18
C VAL A 31 -11.89 3.54 -58.90
N ASP A 32 -12.45 3.05 -59.99
CA ASP A 32 -11.83 2.03 -60.84
C ASP A 32 -11.19 2.64 -62.10
N ARG A 33 -10.17 1.94 -62.64
CA ARG A 33 -9.57 2.31 -63.91
C ARG A 33 -10.59 2.19 -65.06
N PRO A 34 -10.80 3.24 -65.87
CA PRO A 34 -11.69 3.19 -67.03
C PRO A 34 -11.04 2.41 -68.19
N ALA A 35 -11.83 2.00 -69.18
CA ALA A 35 -11.26 1.44 -70.41
C ALA A 35 -10.43 2.50 -71.16
N ALA A 36 -9.38 2.10 -71.89
CA ALA A 36 -8.51 3.01 -72.63
C ALA A 36 -9.32 3.95 -73.56
N GLN A 37 -8.99 5.25 -73.53
CA GLN A 37 -9.68 6.32 -74.26
C GLN A 37 -11.18 6.49 -73.96
N SER A 38 -11.68 5.96 -72.84
CA SER A 38 -13.06 6.16 -72.39
C SER A 38 -13.12 7.05 -71.16
N SER A 39 -14.22 7.81 -71.01
CA SER A 39 -14.45 8.65 -69.84
C SER A 39 -15.57 8.11 -68.95
N VAL A 40 -15.32 8.08 -67.65
CA VAL A 40 -16.29 7.72 -66.61
C VAL A 40 -16.52 8.94 -65.74
N VAL A 41 -17.79 9.26 -65.45
CA VAL A 41 -18.17 10.41 -64.61
C VAL A 41 -18.94 9.89 -63.40
N ALA A 42 -18.46 10.20 -62.21
CA ALA A 42 -19.09 9.91 -60.93
C ALA A 42 -19.41 11.22 -60.20
N LEU A 43 -20.34 11.16 -59.25
CA LEU A 43 -20.73 12.29 -58.40
C LEU A 43 -20.46 11.89 -56.95
N ARG A 44 -19.71 12.72 -56.22
CA ARG A 44 -19.52 12.57 -54.77
C ARG A 44 -20.64 13.30 -54.04
N ASN A 45 -21.27 12.66 -53.07
CA ASN A 45 -22.19 13.35 -52.15
C ASN A 45 -21.42 13.80 -50.88
N SER A 46 -21.81 14.92 -50.25
CA SER A 46 -21.20 15.36 -48.98
C SER A 46 -21.33 14.27 -47.91
N GLY A 47 -20.24 14.00 -47.19
CA GLY A 47 -20.10 12.90 -46.23
C GLY A 47 -19.80 11.52 -46.85
N GLN A 48 -19.68 11.40 -48.17
CA GLN A 48 -19.32 10.14 -48.84
C GLN A 48 -17.80 10.03 -49.02
N LEU A 49 -17.24 8.90 -48.56
CA LEU A 49 -15.83 8.54 -48.75
C LEU A 49 -15.55 8.19 -50.22
N VAL A 50 -14.36 8.52 -50.71
CA VAL A 50 -13.88 8.13 -52.05
C VAL A 50 -12.67 7.21 -51.92
N ASP A 51 -12.72 6.03 -52.55
CA ASP A 51 -11.70 4.98 -52.40
C ASP A 51 -10.85 4.87 -53.68
N PHE A 52 -9.56 5.22 -53.57
CA PHE A 52 -8.60 5.22 -54.68
C PHE A 52 -7.71 3.97 -54.72
N ARG A 53 -7.89 3.00 -53.80
CA ARG A 53 -7.00 1.86 -53.65
C ARG A 53 -6.81 1.04 -54.92
N GLN A 54 -7.84 0.97 -55.77
CA GLN A 54 -7.81 0.19 -57.01
C GLN A 54 -6.89 0.80 -58.09
N ILE A 55 -6.45 2.04 -57.93
CA ILE A 55 -5.70 2.78 -58.95
C ILE A 55 -4.36 3.33 -58.46
N LEU A 56 -3.92 2.97 -57.24
CA LEU A 56 -2.67 3.46 -56.63
C LEU A 56 -1.41 3.10 -57.42
N ASP A 57 -1.41 1.97 -58.13
CA ASP A 57 -0.26 1.50 -58.93
C ASP A 57 -0.28 2.00 -60.39
N GLN A 58 -1.09 3.02 -60.70
CA GLN A 58 -1.31 3.48 -62.08
C GLN A 58 -0.67 4.85 -62.31
N ASP A 59 -0.16 5.10 -63.52
CA ASP A 59 0.26 6.44 -63.90
C ASP A 59 -0.95 7.33 -64.23
N ILE A 60 -1.26 8.23 -63.30
CA ILE A 60 -2.40 9.14 -63.35
C ILE A 60 -1.92 10.59 -63.21
N SER A 61 -2.48 11.47 -64.03
CA SER A 61 -2.40 12.92 -63.86
C SER A 61 -3.71 13.44 -63.25
N PHE A 62 -3.60 14.20 -62.15
CA PHE A 62 -4.73 14.76 -61.43
C PHE A 62 -4.90 16.24 -61.75
N PHE A 63 -6.12 16.63 -62.13
CA PHE A 63 -6.49 18.00 -62.41
C PHE A 63 -7.67 18.41 -61.56
N ARG A 64 -7.60 19.62 -61.00
CA ARG A 64 -8.76 20.28 -60.41
C ARG A 64 -9.36 21.24 -61.43
N ILE A 65 -10.64 21.06 -61.72
CA ILE A 65 -11.43 21.97 -62.56
C ILE A 65 -12.65 22.38 -61.75
N ASP A 66 -12.70 23.65 -61.31
CA ASP A 66 -13.72 24.16 -60.39
C ASP A 66 -13.82 23.30 -59.10
N GLY A 67 -15.01 22.71 -58.85
CA GLY A 67 -15.29 21.80 -57.73
C GLY A 67 -15.00 20.32 -58.01
N ASP A 68 -14.57 19.98 -59.24
CA ASP A 68 -14.44 18.60 -59.71
C ASP A 68 -12.98 18.12 -59.71
N LEU A 69 -12.80 16.83 -59.46
CA LEU A 69 -11.53 16.12 -59.64
C LEU A 69 -11.53 15.36 -60.97
N GLN A 70 -10.53 15.59 -61.81
CA GLN A 70 -10.31 14.84 -63.05
C GLN A 70 -9.01 14.05 -62.98
N MET A 71 -9.08 12.80 -63.41
CA MET A 71 -7.97 11.85 -63.45
C MET A 71 -7.77 11.38 -64.88
N ILE A 72 -6.56 11.54 -65.41
CA ILE A 72 -6.20 11.08 -66.74
C ILE A 72 -5.15 9.99 -66.62
N PHE A 73 -5.45 8.82 -67.15
CA PHE A 73 -4.55 7.66 -67.16
C PHE A 73 -3.65 7.71 -68.39
N ALA A 74 -2.46 7.10 -68.31
CA ALA A 74 -1.48 7.09 -69.40
C ALA A 74 -1.99 6.56 -70.76
N ASP A 75 -3.05 5.74 -70.78
CA ASP A 75 -3.69 5.21 -72.00
C ASP A 75 -4.79 6.12 -72.58
N GLY A 76 -4.98 7.32 -72.01
CA GLY A 76 -5.99 8.30 -72.38
C GLY A 76 -7.39 8.04 -71.80
N GLY A 77 -7.56 7.04 -70.92
CA GLY A 77 -8.77 6.89 -70.12
C GLY A 77 -8.93 8.04 -69.12
N MET A 78 -10.17 8.47 -68.85
CA MET A 78 -10.45 9.57 -67.91
C MET A 78 -11.51 9.22 -66.88
N VAL A 79 -11.32 9.65 -65.64
CA VAL A 79 -12.36 9.61 -64.60
C VAL A 79 -12.59 11.02 -64.08
N ILE A 80 -13.84 11.42 -63.98
CA ILE A 80 -14.26 12.72 -63.46
C ILE A 80 -15.14 12.47 -62.24
N ILE A 81 -14.72 12.95 -61.08
CA ILE A 81 -15.53 12.93 -59.85
C ILE A 81 -16.02 14.35 -59.62
N ARG A 82 -17.32 14.53 -59.80
CA ARG A 82 -17.98 15.82 -59.61
C ARG A 82 -18.17 16.14 -58.14
N ASP A 83 -18.06 17.43 -57.83
CA ASP A 83 -18.21 17.99 -56.48
C ASP A 83 -17.21 17.37 -55.48
N PHE A 84 -16.08 16.85 -55.95
CA PHE A 84 -15.08 16.20 -55.11
C PHE A 84 -14.54 17.15 -54.03
N PHE A 85 -14.34 18.43 -54.40
CA PHE A 85 -13.80 19.47 -53.53
C PHE A 85 -14.89 20.35 -52.89
N GLU A 86 -16.19 20.04 -53.06
CA GLU A 86 -17.28 20.82 -52.47
C GLU A 86 -17.77 20.20 -51.15
N GLY A 87 -17.63 20.96 -50.05
CA GLY A 87 -17.99 20.51 -48.70
C GLY A 87 -16.91 19.67 -48.00
N ASP A 88 -17.06 19.45 -46.69
CA ASP A 88 -16.18 18.59 -45.88
C ASP A 88 -14.70 19.03 -45.76
N SER A 89 -14.40 20.33 -45.90
CA SER A 89 -13.05 20.88 -45.72
C SER A 89 -12.53 20.60 -44.30
N GLY A 90 -11.57 19.68 -44.18
CA GLY A 90 -10.98 19.22 -42.91
C GLY A 90 -11.51 17.88 -42.37
N ALA A 91 -12.51 17.25 -43.00
CA ALA A 91 -12.97 15.90 -42.63
C ALA A 91 -12.27 14.82 -43.46
N GLU A 92 -12.03 13.66 -42.85
CA GLU A 92 -11.51 12.46 -43.51
C GLU A 92 -12.49 11.96 -44.58
N ALA A 93 -12.14 12.15 -45.84
CA ALA A 93 -13.03 11.98 -46.99
C ALA A 93 -12.47 11.04 -48.07
N VAL A 94 -11.18 10.68 -47.98
CA VAL A 94 -10.43 9.97 -49.02
C VAL A 94 -9.75 8.75 -48.41
N ILE A 95 -9.86 7.60 -49.07
CA ILE A 95 -9.15 6.37 -48.68
C ILE A 95 -7.99 6.14 -49.65
N VAL A 96 -6.78 6.06 -49.09
CA VAL A 96 -5.55 5.63 -49.77
C VAL A 96 -4.87 4.51 -48.96
N GLY A 97 -4.07 3.66 -49.60
CA GLY A 97 -3.34 2.57 -48.91
C GLY A 97 -4.24 1.53 -48.19
N ASP A 98 -3.67 0.78 -47.25
CA ASP A 98 -4.39 -0.24 -46.46
C ASP A 98 -5.19 0.40 -45.32
N ASN A 99 -6.25 1.15 -45.68
CA ASN A 99 -7.23 1.81 -44.79
C ASN A 99 -6.85 3.19 -44.20
N GLU A 100 -5.91 3.92 -44.80
CA GLU A 100 -5.59 5.28 -44.39
C GLU A 100 -6.68 6.26 -44.87
N LEU A 101 -7.17 7.08 -43.94
CA LEU A 101 -8.19 8.10 -44.18
C LEU A 101 -7.52 9.47 -44.23
N LEU A 102 -7.60 10.13 -45.38
CA LEU A 102 -7.08 11.46 -45.59
C LEU A 102 -8.20 12.49 -45.64
N SER A 103 -7.92 13.68 -45.09
CA SER A 103 -8.69 14.86 -45.41
C SER A 103 -8.50 15.24 -46.88
N ILE A 104 -9.43 16.01 -47.44
CA ILE A 104 -9.32 16.51 -48.83
C ILE A 104 -8.02 17.31 -49.01
N ASP A 105 -7.61 18.08 -48.01
CA ASP A 105 -6.37 18.88 -48.05
C ASP A 105 -5.12 18.00 -48.00
N GLY A 106 -5.14 16.92 -47.20
CA GLY A 106 -4.06 15.91 -47.18
C GLY A 106 -3.96 15.12 -48.49
N PHE A 107 -5.09 14.84 -49.15
CA PHE A 107 -5.07 14.26 -50.51
C PHE A 107 -4.47 15.24 -51.53
N VAL A 108 -4.76 16.54 -51.42
CA VAL A 108 -4.26 17.55 -52.35
C VAL A 108 -2.74 17.70 -52.27
N SER A 109 -2.15 17.66 -51.08
CA SER A 109 -0.70 17.73 -50.90
C SER A 109 0.01 16.50 -51.50
N LEU A 110 -0.58 15.31 -51.38
CA LEU A 110 -0.02 14.07 -51.91
C LEU A 110 -0.21 13.90 -53.42
N ALA A 111 -1.36 14.29 -53.97
CA ALA A 111 -1.72 14.00 -55.37
C ALA A 111 -1.08 14.95 -56.40
N ASN A 112 -0.36 16.00 -55.97
CA ASN A 112 0.24 17.03 -56.82
C ASN A 112 -0.74 17.56 -57.90
N LEU A 113 -1.88 18.08 -57.44
CA LEU A 113 -2.98 18.54 -58.29
C LEU A 113 -2.58 19.76 -59.13
N GLN A 114 -2.73 19.64 -60.45
CA GLN A 114 -2.62 20.81 -61.33
C GLN A 114 -3.96 21.55 -61.40
N LEU A 115 -3.96 22.84 -61.10
CA LEU A 115 -5.12 23.71 -61.28
C LEU A 115 -5.26 24.04 -62.77
N ALA A 116 -6.43 23.78 -63.36
CA ALA A 116 -6.68 24.13 -64.76
C ALA A 116 -6.60 25.66 -65.04
N GLU A 117 -6.59 26.46 -63.98
CA GLU A 117 -6.41 27.91 -64.01
C GLU A 117 -4.95 28.34 -64.24
N GLU A 118 -3.99 27.46 -63.94
CA GLU A 118 -2.54 27.71 -64.01
C GLU A 118 -1.89 27.19 -65.30
N ILE A 119 -2.61 26.37 -66.08
CA ILE A 119 -2.11 25.82 -67.35
C ILE A 119 -2.35 26.82 -68.49
N GLN A 120 -1.27 27.45 -68.97
CA GLN A 120 -1.31 28.28 -70.18
C GLN A 120 -1.28 27.41 -71.44
N THR A 121 -2.23 27.63 -72.35
CA THR A 121 -2.19 26.95 -73.66
C THR A 121 -1.11 27.60 -74.54
N ALA A 122 -0.36 26.78 -75.29
CA ALA A 122 0.75 27.22 -76.16
C ALA A 122 0.37 28.17 -77.32
N ALA A 123 -0.86 28.71 -77.32
CA ALA A 123 -1.42 29.56 -78.37
C ALA A 123 -1.45 31.06 -78.03
N GLY A 124 -0.77 31.51 -76.98
CA GLY A 124 -0.39 32.93 -76.83
C GLY A 124 -1.52 33.96 -76.64
N GLU A 125 -2.73 33.56 -76.24
CA GLU A 125 -3.77 34.48 -75.76
C GLU A 125 -4.10 34.22 -74.29
N THR A 126 -4.36 35.30 -73.53
CA THR A 126 -4.43 35.38 -72.06
C THR A 126 -5.62 34.66 -71.40
N SER A 127 -5.93 33.43 -71.81
CA SER A 127 -7.05 32.63 -71.28
C SER A 127 -6.55 31.27 -70.81
N ASN A 128 -6.85 30.91 -69.56
CA ASN A 128 -6.54 29.61 -68.96
C ASN A 128 -7.37 28.46 -69.56
N LEU A 129 -6.92 27.22 -69.33
CA LEU A 129 -7.54 26.00 -69.89
C LEU A 129 -9.03 25.86 -69.53
N ALA A 130 -9.45 26.36 -68.35
CA ALA A 130 -10.84 26.39 -67.90
C ALA A 130 -11.79 27.15 -68.85
N THR A 131 -11.31 28.23 -69.49
CA THR A 131 -12.13 29.03 -70.43
C THR A 131 -12.24 28.39 -71.82
N ALA A 132 -11.24 27.59 -72.21
CA ALA A 132 -11.15 26.97 -73.55
C ALA A 132 -12.10 25.77 -73.73
N LEU A 133 -12.41 25.04 -72.65
CA LEU A 133 -13.28 23.86 -72.70
C LEU A 133 -14.79 24.18 -72.67
N GLY A 134 -15.17 25.42 -72.33
CA GLY A 134 -16.56 25.86 -72.17
C GLY A 134 -17.22 26.49 -73.40
N SER A 135 -16.50 26.72 -74.51
CA SER A 135 -17.06 27.41 -75.68
C SER A 135 -16.98 26.59 -76.97
N SER A 136 -18.07 26.60 -77.72
CA SER A 136 -18.23 25.81 -78.95
C SER A 136 -17.61 26.45 -80.18
N GLN A 137 -16.45 27.12 -80.11
CA GLN A 137 -15.67 27.52 -81.29
C GLN A 137 -14.18 27.67 -80.94
N SER A 138 -13.37 26.65 -81.27
CA SER A 138 -11.91 26.79 -81.32
C SER A 138 -11.46 26.93 -82.78
N SER A 139 -10.77 28.03 -83.05
CA SER A 139 -10.31 28.50 -84.35
C SER A 139 -9.05 27.76 -84.81
N GLY A 140 -9.25 26.66 -85.54
CA GLY A 140 -8.20 25.90 -86.21
C GLY A 140 -8.30 25.88 -87.74
N GLN A 141 -8.98 26.84 -88.38
CA GLN A 141 -9.05 26.95 -89.84
C GLN A 141 -9.11 28.41 -90.32
N ASN A 142 -7.94 28.99 -90.63
CA ASN A 142 -7.70 29.82 -91.81
C ASN A 142 -6.27 30.41 -91.74
N PHE A 143 -5.30 29.70 -92.32
CA PHE A 143 -4.10 30.35 -92.84
C PHE A 143 -4.31 30.52 -94.34
N GLU A 144 -4.72 31.73 -94.72
CA GLU A 144 -4.63 32.22 -96.10
C GLU A 144 -3.14 32.38 -96.45
N PRO A 145 -2.66 31.89 -97.60
CA PRO A 145 -1.27 32.07 -98.02
C PRO A 145 -1.05 33.52 -98.48
N THR A 146 -0.06 34.19 -97.92
CA THR A 146 0.36 35.52 -98.37
C THR A 146 1.37 35.37 -99.52
N GLU A 147 0.90 35.49 -100.75
CA GLU A 147 1.73 35.72 -101.93
C GLU A 147 2.23 37.17 -101.96
N ILE A 148 3.52 37.37 -102.26
CA ILE A 148 4.02 38.63 -102.84
C ILE A 148 4.21 38.43 -104.35
N GLY A 149 3.31 39.05 -105.11
CA GLY A 149 3.66 39.92 -106.24
C GLY A 149 3.79 39.30 -107.63
N ASP A 150 2.70 39.40 -108.41
CA ASP A 150 2.71 39.29 -109.88
C ASP A 150 3.51 40.48 -110.49
N LEU A 151 4.79 40.25 -110.81
CA LEU A 151 5.48 41.01 -111.87
C LEU A 151 4.94 40.47 -113.19
N GLY A 152 4.12 41.29 -113.84
CA GLY A 152 3.24 40.84 -114.93
C GLY A 152 3.89 40.04 -116.07
N ASN A 153 3.07 39.16 -116.62
CA ASN A 153 3.08 38.61 -117.98
C ASN A 153 4.43 38.13 -118.53
N GLY A 154 4.74 36.84 -118.30
CA GLY A 154 5.50 36.09 -119.30
C GLY A 154 6.19 34.83 -118.80
N LEU A 155 5.58 33.69 -119.16
CA LEU A 155 6.22 32.37 -119.36
C LEU A 155 6.49 31.54 -118.08
N GLY A 156 5.90 30.34 -118.03
CA GLY A 156 5.95 29.43 -116.88
C GLY A 156 7.09 28.40 -116.94
N PHE A 157 7.40 27.82 -115.77
CA PHE A 157 8.43 26.80 -115.52
C PHE A 157 8.08 25.38 -116.04
N GLY A 158 7.41 25.31 -117.19
CA GLY A 158 7.35 24.10 -118.01
C GLY A 158 8.47 24.01 -119.06
N ASP A 159 9.47 24.92 -119.02
CA ASP A 159 10.34 25.20 -120.17
C ASP A 159 11.85 25.07 -119.91
N LEU A 160 12.33 24.24 -118.98
CA LEU A 160 13.79 24.00 -118.85
C LEU A 160 14.20 22.58 -118.43
N LEU A 161 13.57 21.55 -119.03
CA LEU A 161 14.24 20.27 -119.27
C LEU A 161 13.81 19.70 -120.63
N ARG A 162 14.61 20.07 -121.64
CA ARG A 162 14.72 19.66 -123.07
C ARG A 162 14.80 20.94 -123.90
N GLY A 163 15.79 21.19 -124.75
CA GLY A 163 16.82 20.37 -125.36
C GLY A 163 17.17 21.05 -126.70
N GLU A 164 18.40 20.84 -127.18
CA GLU A 164 18.81 20.93 -128.58
C GLU A 164 18.58 22.25 -129.37
N LEU A 165 19.71 22.84 -129.81
CA LEU A 165 19.81 23.69 -131.00
C LEU A 165 19.28 22.95 -132.26
N PRO A 166 18.74 23.68 -133.28
CA PRO A 166 19.57 24.40 -134.26
C PRO A 166 18.99 25.78 -134.63
N GLY A 167 19.79 26.84 -134.72
CA GLY A 167 20.68 27.04 -135.85
C GLY A 167 19.96 27.71 -137.03
N GLU A 168 19.78 29.04 -136.97
CA GLU A 168 19.62 29.83 -138.20
C GLU A 168 21.00 30.25 -138.73
N ARG A 169 21.32 29.66 -139.89
CA ARG A 169 22.00 30.25 -141.05
C ARG A 169 23.49 30.65 -140.94
N ALA A 170 24.25 29.87 -141.72
CA ALA A 170 25.25 30.32 -142.68
C ALA A 170 26.60 30.87 -142.15
N PHE A 171 27.60 29.97 -142.13
CA PHE A 171 28.84 30.06 -142.91
C PHE A 171 29.46 31.47 -143.12
N LEU A 172 30.40 31.89 -142.23
CA LEU A 172 31.86 32.11 -142.48
C LEU A 172 32.53 33.07 -141.45
N VAL A 173 33.52 32.51 -140.72
CA VAL A 173 34.90 33.02 -140.43
C VAL A 173 35.17 34.11 -139.36
N ASP A 174 36.16 33.76 -138.51
CA ASP A 174 37.09 34.52 -137.61
C ASP A 174 36.54 35.21 -136.35
N ASP A 175 37.23 35.34 -135.21
CA ASP A 175 38.48 34.83 -134.58
C ASP A 175 38.65 35.68 -133.28
N PHE A 176 39.40 35.18 -132.29
CA PHE A 176 39.90 35.79 -131.04
C PHE A 176 38.95 35.95 -129.84
N SER A 177 39.32 35.69 -128.58
CA SER A 177 40.38 34.92 -127.90
C SER A 177 40.11 35.02 -126.39
N GLU A 178 40.32 33.94 -125.62
CA GLU A 178 40.26 33.90 -124.15
C GLU A 178 41.31 34.80 -123.48
N SER A 179 40.94 35.42 -122.35
CA SER A 179 41.86 35.79 -121.26
C SER A 179 41.41 35.05 -120.01
N ALA A 180 42.31 34.27 -119.40
CA ALA A 180 42.13 33.74 -118.06
C ALA A 180 42.08 34.91 -117.06
N ASP A 181 41.01 35.01 -116.27
CA ASP A 181 40.94 35.91 -115.11
C ASP A 181 41.74 35.28 -113.96
N ASN A 182 42.58 36.09 -113.29
CA ASN A 182 43.23 35.74 -112.03
C ASN A 182 42.23 36.02 -110.90
N THR A 183 41.59 35.00 -110.35
CA THR A 183 40.69 35.14 -109.20
C THR A 183 41.46 34.78 -107.94
N GLY A 184 41.63 35.72 -107.01
CA GLY A 184 42.22 35.45 -105.70
C GLY A 184 41.29 34.60 -104.81
N PRO A 185 41.76 34.20 -103.61
CA PRO A 185 40.92 33.51 -102.63
C PRO A 185 39.67 34.34 -102.28
N ASP A 186 38.54 33.68 -102.10
CA ASP A 186 37.30 34.25 -101.57
C ASP A 186 36.92 33.45 -100.32
N ILE A 187 36.89 34.11 -99.17
CA ILE A 187 36.42 33.52 -97.92
C ILE A 187 34.95 33.88 -97.75
N GLY A 188 34.10 32.86 -97.68
CA GLY A 188 32.68 33.03 -97.38
C GLY A 188 32.46 33.29 -95.89
N THR A 189 31.58 32.52 -95.25
CA THR A 189 31.37 32.61 -93.80
C THR A 189 31.93 31.37 -93.13
N PRO A 190 33.08 31.46 -92.42
CA PRO A 190 33.61 30.36 -91.62
C PRO A 190 32.56 29.81 -90.64
N VAL A 191 32.58 28.50 -90.41
CA VAL A 191 31.68 27.85 -89.46
C VAL A 191 32.31 27.86 -88.07
N ASP A 192 31.70 28.59 -87.13
CA ASP A 192 32.06 28.54 -85.71
C ASP A 192 31.69 27.19 -85.09
N SER A 193 32.43 26.80 -84.04
CA SER A 193 32.20 25.56 -83.30
C SER A 193 32.05 25.81 -81.80
N THR A 194 31.49 24.82 -81.12
CA THR A 194 31.40 24.80 -79.65
C THR A 194 31.88 23.44 -79.17
N LEU A 195 32.72 23.46 -78.14
CA LEU A 195 33.13 22.30 -77.34
C LEU A 195 32.80 22.61 -75.89
N ASP A 196 32.79 21.58 -75.06
CA ASP A 196 32.40 21.66 -73.66
C ASP A 196 33.41 20.89 -72.82
N GLU A 197 33.88 21.52 -71.75
CA GLU A 197 34.88 20.97 -70.83
C GLU A 197 34.31 19.84 -69.99
N GLU A 198 32.99 19.77 -69.81
CA GLU A 198 32.28 18.67 -69.15
C GLU A 198 32.61 17.31 -69.80
N ASN A 199 33.06 17.32 -71.06
CA ASN A 199 33.36 16.13 -71.85
C ASN A 199 34.83 15.68 -71.78
N LEU A 200 35.67 16.38 -71.01
CA LEU A 200 37.03 15.95 -70.70
C LEU A 200 37.01 14.73 -69.77
N GLU A 201 38.14 14.02 -69.63
CA GLU A 201 38.21 12.77 -68.86
C GLU A 201 37.84 12.94 -67.38
N GLU A 202 38.03 14.15 -66.85
CA GLU A 202 37.74 14.52 -65.46
C GLU A 202 36.47 15.38 -65.33
N GLY A 203 35.75 15.62 -66.44
CA GLY A 203 34.58 16.48 -66.47
C GLY A 203 33.32 15.86 -65.86
N THR A 204 32.33 16.70 -65.54
CA THR A 204 31.07 16.24 -64.90
C THR A 204 30.01 15.71 -65.88
N GLY A 205 30.17 15.99 -67.18
CA GLY A 205 29.17 15.72 -68.21
C GLY A 205 29.31 14.38 -68.97
N PRO A 206 28.39 14.11 -69.90
CA PRO A 206 28.33 12.83 -70.61
C PRO A 206 29.27 12.76 -71.83
N ASP A 207 30.38 11.98 -71.79
CA ASP A 207 31.31 11.63 -72.89
C ASP A 207 30.99 12.21 -74.30
N GLY A 208 31.04 13.53 -74.44
CA GLY A 208 30.73 14.27 -75.65
C GLY A 208 31.97 14.49 -76.53
N PRO A 209 31.84 15.26 -77.62
CA PRO A 209 32.98 15.51 -78.49
C PRO A 209 33.97 16.50 -77.84
N VAL A 210 35.20 16.05 -77.59
CA VAL A 210 36.37 16.92 -77.29
C VAL A 210 37.13 17.36 -78.54
N SER A 211 36.61 17.04 -79.73
CA SER A 211 37.20 17.37 -81.02
C SER A 211 36.14 17.76 -82.02
N VAL A 212 36.38 18.84 -82.76
CA VAL A 212 35.47 19.36 -83.79
C VAL A 212 36.21 19.70 -85.07
N THR A 213 35.62 19.33 -86.22
CA THR A 213 36.11 19.69 -87.55
C THR A 213 35.04 20.50 -88.29
N ALA A 214 35.40 21.70 -88.74
CA ALA A 214 34.48 22.62 -89.39
C ALA A 214 35.09 23.31 -90.62
N SER A 215 34.22 23.78 -91.52
CA SER A 215 34.61 24.43 -92.77
C SER A 215 35.02 25.89 -92.52
N LEU A 216 36.13 26.32 -93.14
CA LEU A 216 36.52 27.72 -93.21
C LEU A 216 35.88 28.45 -94.40
N ASP A 217 35.09 27.74 -95.22
CA ASP A 217 34.39 28.26 -96.41
C ASP A 217 35.30 29.03 -97.38
N VAL A 218 36.51 28.50 -97.58
CA VAL A 218 37.51 29.10 -98.48
C VAL A 218 37.36 28.51 -99.87
N ASP A 219 37.20 29.37 -100.88
CA ASP A 219 37.45 29.04 -102.29
C ASP A 219 38.79 29.64 -102.72
N PHE A 220 39.76 28.79 -103.05
CA PHE A 220 41.09 29.26 -103.48
C PHE A 220 41.17 29.66 -104.97
N GLY A 221 40.07 29.56 -105.74
CA GLY A 221 40.02 29.95 -107.15
C GLY A 221 40.72 28.97 -108.12
N GLU A 222 40.67 29.25 -109.44
CA GLU A 222 41.22 28.37 -110.48
C GLU A 222 42.63 28.81 -110.96
N ASN A 223 43.71 28.30 -110.35
CA ASN A 223 45.09 28.58 -110.79
C ASN A 223 46.00 27.31 -110.81
N PRO A 224 46.66 26.96 -111.94
CA PRO A 224 47.30 25.64 -112.13
C PRO A 224 48.77 25.50 -111.68
N GLY A 225 49.25 26.23 -110.65
CA GLY A 225 50.65 26.09 -110.23
C GLY A 225 51.01 26.63 -108.85
N GLY A 226 51.08 25.75 -107.86
CA GLY A 226 51.38 26.03 -106.45
C GLY A 226 50.63 25.04 -105.56
N THR A 227 50.88 25.02 -104.26
CA THR A 227 49.97 24.37 -103.30
C THR A 227 49.29 25.49 -102.51
N PRO A 228 47.95 25.61 -102.51
CA PRO A 228 47.24 26.54 -101.64
C PRO A 228 47.68 26.36 -100.17
N ARG A 229 47.60 27.43 -99.39
CA ARG A 229 48.00 27.41 -97.97
C ARG A 229 47.05 28.20 -97.07
N LEU A 230 46.99 27.79 -95.82
CA LEU A 230 46.29 28.43 -94.72
C LEU A 230 47.30 28.73 -93.61
N GLU A 231 47.35 29.98 -93.17
CA GLU A 231 48.25 30.42 -92.10
C GLU A 231 47.46 31.16 -91.01
N PHE A 232 47.79 30.95 -89.74
CA PHE A 232 47.23 31.76 -88.65
C PHE A 232 47.80 33.18 -88.71
N ASP A 233 46.94 34.19 -88.60
CA ASP A 233 47.30 35.61 -88.58
C ASP A 233 46.80 36.38 -87.34
N GLY A 234 46.08 35.69 -86.44
CA GLY A 234 45.69 36.16 -85.11
C GLY A 234 45.46 34.98 -84.17
N LEU A 235 45.96 35.08 -82.93
CA LEU A 235 45.82 34.04 -81.90
C LEU A 235 45.15 34.62 -80.64
N PRO A 236 44.36 33.81 -79.91
CA PRO A 236 43.85 34.21 -78.60
C PRO A 236 45.00 34.38 -77.60
N GLY A 237 44.83 35.23 -76.59
CA GLY A 237 45.87 35.53 -75.61
C GLY A 237 45.29 35.75 -74.23
N GLY A 238 46.12 35.54 -73.20
CA GLY A 238 45.70 35.63 -71.80
C GLY A 238 45.06 34.36 -71.24
N LEU A 239 45.13 33.24 -71.96
CA LEU A 239 44.59 31.94 -71.54
C LEU A 239 45.46 31.30 -70.44
N THR A 240 44.80 30.69 -69.47
CA THR A 240 45.38 29.86 -68.41
C THR A 240 44.63 28.52 -68.33
N SER A 241 45.24 27.55 -67.67
CA SER A 241 44.68 26.21 -67.38
C SER A 241 45.35 25.73 -66.09
N ASP A 242 44.56 25.37 -65.09
CA ASP A 242 44.97 25.17 -63.69
C ASP A 242 45.79 26.35 -63.16
N GLY A 243 45.42 27.57 -63.51
CA GLY A 243 46.14 28.81 -63.17
C GLY A 243 47.48 28.99 -63.88
N VAL A 244 47.89 28.05 -64.74
CA VAL A 244 49.15 28.12 -65.47
C VAL A 244 48.92 28.77 -66.83
N SER A 245 49.63 29.85 -67.12
CA SER A 245 49.53 30.53 -68.43
C SER A 245 49.90 29.62 -69.60
N LEU A 246 49.13 29.71 -70.70
CA LEU A 246 49.39 28.93 -71.91
C LEU A 246 50.42 29.59 -72.83
N VAL A 247 51.29 28.76 -73.39
CA VAL A 247 52.25 29.12 -74.42
C VAL A 247 51.79 28.54 -75.75
N LEU A 248 51.45 29.43 -76.69
CA LEU A 248 50.96 29.07 -78.02
C LEU A 248 52.12 28.97 -79.02
N SER A 249 52.18 27.86 -79.76
CA SER A 249 53.21 27.63 -80.78
C SER A 249 52.61 27.13 -82.10
N VAL A 250 53.06 27.69 -83.22
CA VAL A 250 52.55 27.39 -84.56
C VAL A 250 53.61 26.69 -85.40
N VAL A 251 53.22 25.61 -86.07
CA VAL A 251 54.07 24.81 -86.96
C VAL A 251 53.39 24.65 -88.33
N THR A 252 54.14 24.83 -89.41
CA THR A 252 53.63 24.63 -90.79
C THR A 252 53.58 23.15 -91.16
N ASN A 253 52.44 22.69 -91.68
CA ASN A 253 52.20 21.29 -92.03
C ASN A 253 52.57 20.97 -93.50
N PRO A 254 53.00 19.73 -93.78
CA PRO A 254 53.12 19.23 -95.15
C PRO A 254 51.74 19.17 -95.82
N GLY A 255 51.44 20.11 -96.71
CA GLY A 255 50.11 20.17 -97.37
C GLY A 255 49.53 21.57 -97.51
N GLY A 256 50.16 22.58 -96.91
CA GLY A 256 49.75 23.99 -97.00
C GLY A 256 49.08 24.52 -95.73
N GLY A 257 48.73 23.68 -94.77
CA GLY A 257 48.14 24.07 -93.49
C GLY A 257 49.13 24.48 -92.40
N GLN A 258 48.60 24.82 -91.22
CA GLN A 258 49.35 25.05 -89.98
C GLN A 258 48.67 24.37 -88.79
N THR A 259 49.45 23.87 -87.83
CA THR A 259 48.96 23.42 -86.53
C THR A 259 49.45 24.37 -85.44
N LEU A 260 48.52 24.86 -84.64
CA LEU A 260 48.73 25.56 -83.39
C LEU A 260 48.64 24.54 -82.24
N THR A 261 49.57 24.60 -81.29
CA THR A 261 49.52 23.86 -80.02
C THR A 261 49.63 24.84 -78.87
N ALA A 262 48.65 24.83 -77.97
CA ALA A 262 48.69 25.54 -76.70
C ALA A 262 49.14 24.57 -75.60
N VAL A 263 50.19 24.94 -74.87
CA VAL A 263 50.73 24.14 -73.76
C VAL A 263 50.85 24.94 -72.47
N LYS A 264 50.65 24.33 -71.31
CA LYS A 264 50.91 24.94 -69.99
C LYS A 264 52.39 25.36 -69.88
N ALA A 265 52.64 26.60 -69.45
CA ALA A 265 53.98 27.13 -69.27
C ALA A 265 54.76 26.33 -68.21
N GLY A 266 55.92 25.78 -68.59
CA GLY A 266 56.83 25.10 -67.67
C GLY A 266 56.65 23.58 -67.60
N THR A 267 55.42 23.06 -67.72
CA THR A 267 55.14 21.61 -67.76
C THR A 267 55.18 21.06 -69.19
N GLY A 268 54.70 21.85 -70.18
CA GLY A 268 54.62 21.45 -71.58
C GLY A 268 53.45 20.51 -71.90
N GLU A 269 52.53 20.32 -70.97
CA GLU A 269 51.25 19.63 -71.17
C GLU A 269 50.39 20.38 -72.18
N ALA A 270 49.78 19.68 -73.14
CA ALA A 270 48.95 20.28 -74.16
C ALA A 270 47.51 20.45 -73.68
N VAL A 271 46.95 21.64 -73.86
CA VAL A 271 45.56 21.97 -73.47
C VAL A 271 44.64 21.93 -74.68
N PHE A 272 45.06 22.50 -75.81
CA PHE A 272 44.35 22.32 -77.08
C PHE A 272 45.28 22.39 -78.28
N THR A 273 44.83 21.84 -79.41
CA THR A 273 45.45 22.04 -80.72
C THR A 273 44.45 22.49 -81.76
N VAL A 274 44.91 23.32 -82.70
CA VAL A 274 44.10 23.77 -83.84
C VAL A 274 44.87 23.51 -85.13
N THR A 275 44.34 22.68 -86.01
CA THR A 275 44.96 22.34 -87.29
C THR A 275 44.14 22.93 -88.43
N LEU A 276 44.70 23.88 -89.17
CA LEU A 276 44.17 24.36 -90.45
C LEU A 276 44.64 23.39 -91.54
N ASP A 277 43.70 22.86 -92.31
CA ASP A 277 43.98 21.93 -93.40
C ASP A 277 43.35 22.38 -94.71
N VAL A 278 44.10 22.19 -95.80
CA VAL A 278 43.58 22.39 -97.15
C VAL A 278 43.02 21.06 -97.65
N VAL A 279 41.71 20.99 -97.85
CA VAL A 279 41.00 19.79 -98.28
C VAL A 279 40.58 19.84 -99.73
N SER A 280 40.54 18.66 -100.36
CA SER A 280 40.24 18.49 -101.77
C SER A 280 38.98 17.64 -101.97
N SER A 281 37.84 18.08 -101.40
CA SER A 281 36.56 17.41 -101.61
C SER A 281 35.76 18.06 -102.75
N GLY A 282 35.71 17.39 -103.91
CA GLY A 282 34.68 17.62 -104.92
C GLY A 282 35.02 18.46 -106.16
N GLY A 283 36.27 18.90 -106.35
CA GLY A 283 36.72 19.53 -107.60
C GLY A 283 37.33 20.93 -107.47
N SER A 284 37.19 21.57 -106.30
CA SER A 284 37.92 22.79 -105.90
C SER A 284 38.56 22.57 -104.52
N PRO A 285 39.79 23.05 -104.26
CA PRO A 285 40.37 23.02 -102.92
C PRO A 285 39.57 23.93 -101.99
N GLY A 286 39.35 23.51 -100.75
CA GLY A 286 38.72 24.31 -99.70
C GLY A 286 39.49 24.26 -98.39
N GLY A 287 39.14 25.11 -97.43
CA GLY A 287 39.76 25.17 -96.12
C GLY A 287 38.89 24.56 -95.03
N GLN A 288 39.49 23.83 -94.10
CA GLN A 288 38.85 23.39 -92.86
C GLN A 288 39.78 23.61 -91.67
N TYR A 289 39.22 23.64 -90.47
CA TYR A 289 39.99 23.52 -89.24
C TYR A 289 39.54 22.30 -88.43
N THR A 290 40.45 21.74 -87.65
CA THR A 290 40.17 20.76 -86.60
C THR A 290 40.67 21.32 -85.28
N PHE A 291 39.80 21.39 -84.28
CA PHE A 291 40.16 21.77 -82.91
C PHE A 291 40.04 20.53 -82.03
N ASP A 292 41.10 20.22 -81.28
CA ASP A 292 41.14 19.15 -80.30
C ASP A 292 41.41 19.76 -78.91
N LEU A 293 40.53 19.51 -77.95
CA LEU A 293 40.65 19.90 -76.54
C LEU A 293 41.19 18.70 -75.75
N PHE A 294 42.16 18.95 -74.86
CA PHE A 294 42.87 17.93 -74.10
C PHE A 294 42.92 18.20 -72.60
N GLY A 295 42.79 19.46 -72.19
CA GLY A 295 42.68 19.89 -70.80
C GLY A 295 41.78 21.11 -70.71
N ASN A 296 41.43 21.47 -69.48
CA ASN A 296 40.59 22.63 -69.14
C ASN A 296 41.21 23.96 -69.57
N LEU A 297 40.38 24.98 -69.70
CA LEU A 297 40.76 26.38 -69.72
C LEU A 297 40.16 27.05 -68.50
N ASP A 298 40.90 27.95 -67.86
CA ASP A 298 40.33 28.65 -66.70
C ASP A 298 39.39 29.77 -67.16
N HIS A 299 38.13 29.74 -66.72
CA HIS A 299 37.09 30.72 -67.05
C HIS A 299 37.05 31.86 -66.03
N ILE A 300 38.23 32.47 -65.82
CA ILE A 300 38.46 33.51 -64.81
C ILE A 300 37.59 34.76 -65.08
N GLY A 301 36.44 34.85 -64.40
CA GLY A 301 35.41 35.89 -64.52
C GLY A 301 34.56 36.02 -63.25
N ASP A 302 33.51 36.86 -63.25
CA ASP A 302 32.66 37.13 -62.07
C ASP A 302 31.63 36.02 -61.73
N GLY A 303 32.00 34.75 -61.93
CA GLY A 303 31.15 33.58 -61.65
C GLY A 303 29.93 33.47 -62.57
N GLN A 304 30.10 33.86 -63.84
CA GLN A 304 29.04 33.90 -64.87
C GLN A 304 29.56 33.59 -66.29
N ASP A 305 30.87 33.43 -66.49
CA ASP A 305 31.45 33.26 -67.84
C ASP A 305 31.38 31.78 -68.24
N THR A 306 30.17 31.26 -68.46
CA THR A 306 29.89 29.87 -68.87
C THR A 306 30.48 29.47 -70.23
N SER A 307 31.23 30.36 -70.90
CA SER A 307 31.98 30.01 -72.11
C SER A 307 33.06 31.03 -72.50
N ILE A 308 34.25 30.53 -72.85
CA ILE A 308 35.34 31.31 -73.46
C ILE A 308 35.27 31.26 -75.00
N PRO A 309 35.09 32.40 -75.70
CA PRO A 309 35.20 32.46 -77.16
C PRO A 309 36.67 32.58 -77.62
N LEU A 310 37.23 31.51 -78.17
CA LEU A 310 38.56 31.49 -78.77
C LEU A 310 38.51 31.95 -80.23
N VAL A 311 38.92 33.19 -80.48
CA VAL A 311 38.94 33.78 -81.83
C VAL A 311 40.29 33.54 -82.51
N PHE A 312 40.29 32.84 -83.64
CA PHE A 312 41.46 32.58 -84.47
C PHE A 312 41.36 33.34 -85.78
N GLY A 313 42.37 34.16 -86.07
CA GLY A 313 42.54 34.78 -87.38
C GLY A 313 43.29 33.85 -88.32
N PHE A 314 42.84 33.74 -89.57
CA PHE A 314 43.54 32.99 -90.60
C PHE A 314 43.59 33.76 -91.93
N SER A 315 44.69 33.56 -92.65
CA SER A 315 44.88 34.02 -94.02
C SER A 315 44.94 32.83 -94.97
N ALA A 316 44.08 32.83 -95.99
CA ALA A 316 44.13 31.90 -97.11
C ALA A 316 44.97 32.49 -98.23
N TYR A 317 45.87 31.70 -98.81
CA TYR A 317 46.65 32.10 -99.99
C TYR A 317 46.43 31.11 -101.12
N ASP A 318 46.18 31.64 -102.32
CA ASP A 318 46.12 30.84 -103.52
C ASP A 318 47.52 30.42 -103.99
N SER A 319 47.60 29.85 -105.18
CA SER A 319 48.85 29.33 -105.73
C SER A 319 49.83 30.41 -106.23
N ASP A 320 49.38 31.64 -106.53
CA ASP A 320 50.23 32.73 -107.03
C ASP A 320 50.53 33.82 -105.98
N GLY A 321 49.89 33.75 -104.82
CA GLY A 321 50.18 34.54 -103.63
C GLY A 321 49.13 35.61 -103.32
N ASP A 322 48.01 35.65 -104.05
CA ASP A 322 46.82 36.40 -103.66
C ASP A 322 46.31 35.88 -102.31
N ALA A 323 45.82 36.79 -101.45
CA ALA A 323 45.47 36.48 -100.07
C ALA A 323 44.13 37.12 -99.66
N ASP A 324 43.35 36.39 -98.87
CA ASP A 324 42.19 36.89 -98.14
C ASP A 324 42.26 36.39 -96.68
N SER A 325 41.61 37.10 -95.76
CA SER A 325 41.70 36.82 -94.32
C SER A 325 40.36 36.96 -93.64
N ASP A 326 40.05 36.03 -92.74
CA ASP A 326 38.87 36.10 -91.88
C ASP A 326 39.18 35.47 -90.52
N THR A 327 38.18 35.43 -89.64
CA THR A 327 38.25 34.80 -88.32
C THR A 327 37.24 33.68 -88.20
N PHE A 328 37.56 32.67 -87.40
CA PHE A 328 36.58 31.72 -86.87
C PHE A 328 36.69 31.68 -85.35
N THR A 329 35.60 31.30 -84.70
CA THR A 329 35.51 31.19 -83.25
C THR A 329 35.26 29.75 -82.85
N VAL A 330 35.97 29.29 -81.82
CA VAL A 330 35.64 28.08 -81.07
C VAL A 330 35.24 28.51 -79.68
N ASN A 331 33.98 28.31 -79.32
CA ASN A 331 33.50 28.56 -77.97
C ASN A 331 33.77 27.33 -77.12
N ILE A 332 34.41 27.50 -75.98
CA ILE A 332 34.64 26.45 -75.00
C ILE A 332 33.68 26.72 -73.86
N ILE A 333 32.71 25.83 -73.62
CA ILE A 333 31.77 25.91 -72.50
C ILE A 333 32.48 25.37 -71.26
N ASP A 334 32.22 26.01 -70.12
CA ASP A 334 32.76 25.65 -68.82
C ASP A 334 32.24 24.33 -68.28
N ASP A 335 33.03 23.69 -67.44
CA ASP A 335 32.56 22.60 -66.58
C ASP A 335 32.30 23.16 -65.18
N GLU A 336 31.11 22.92 -64.63
CA GLU A 336 30.78 23.37 -63.26
C GLU A 336 30.94 22.18 -62.30
N PRO A 337 31.30 22.40 -61.02
CA PRO A 337 31.42 21.32 -60.06
C PRO A 337 30.02 20.80 -59.70
N GLU A 338 29.89 19.49 -59.50
CA GLU A 338 28.62 18.86 -59.11
C GLU A 338 28.68 18.26 -57.70
N THR A 339 27.57 18.33 -56.96
CA THR A 339 27.46 17.68 -55.65
C THR A 339 26.73 16.35 -55.75
N GLY A 340 27.32 15.31 -55.16
CA GLY A 340 26.67 14.02 -54.91
C GLY A 340 25.92 13.99 -53.58
N GLU A 341 25.27 12.85 -53.31
CA GLU A 341 24.74 12.55 -51.97
C GLU A 341 25.92 12.29 -51.02
N SER A 342 26.06 13.12 -49.99
CA SER A 342 27.08 12.94 -48.95
C SER A 342 26.82 11.68 -48.11
N GLU A 343 27.88 11.11 -47.55
CA GLU A 343 27.76 10.01 -46.59
C GLU A 343 27.11 10.54 -45.30
N GLN A 344 26.04 9.88 -44.85
CA GLN A 344 25.36 10.24 -43.60
C GLN A 344 26.02 9.55 -42.41
N LEU A 345 26.28 10.31 -41.35
CA LEU A 345 26.81 9.78 -40.10
C LEU A 345 25.70 9.70 -39.05
N THR A 346 25.76 8.66 -38.20
CA THR A 346 24.92 8.53 -37.01
C THR A 346 25.82 8.45 -35.79
N LEU A 347 25.57 9.25 -34.77
CA LEU A 347 26.23 9.19 -33.46
C LEU A 347 25.15 9.13 -32.39
N GLY A 348 25.44 8.54 -31.24
CA GLY A 348 24.49 8.45 -30.15
C GLY A 348 25.01 9.15 -28.90
N GLU A 349 24.13 9.88 -28.22
CA GLU A 349 24.43 10.63 -27.01
C GLU A 349 24.75 9.72 -25.82
N GLU A 350 24.28 8.46 -25.85
CA GLU A 350 24.58 7.45 -24.85
C GLU A 350 26.08 7.16 -24.70
N ASN A 351 26.88 7.58 -25.69
CA ASN A 351 28.33 7.43 -25.74
C ASN A 351 29.11 8.64 -25.14
N LEU A 352 28.41 9.70 -24.70
CA LEU A 352 29.02 10.82 -23.97
C LEU A 352 29.53 10.36 -22.59
N ASP A 353 30.36 11.19 -21.94
CA ASP A 353 31.00 10.83 -20.67
C ASP A 353 29.98 10.61 -19.53
N ASP A 354 28.82 11.24 -19.64
CA ASP A 354 27.62 11.16 -18.78
C ASP A 354 26.52 10.27 -19.35
N GLY A 355 26.73 9.69 -20.53
CA GLY A 355 25.74 8.89 -21.22
C GLY A 355 25.46 7.51 -20.59
N THR A 356 24.38 6.85 -21.02
CA THR A 356 23.95 5.57 -20.44
C THR A 356 24.64 4.30 -21.00
N ASP A 357 25.44 4.35 -22.07
CA ASP A 357 26.09 3.16 -22.64
C ASP A 357 27.40 2.78 -21.91
N PRO A 358 27.45 1.61 -21.23
CA PRO A 358 28.68 1.14 -20.59
C PRO A 358 29.82 0.80 -21.57
N ASP A 359 29.53 0.59 -22.85
CA ASP A 359 30.46 0.20 -23.92
C ASP A 359 30.66 1.31 -24.98
N ALA A 360 30.60 2.58 -24.55
CA ALA A 360 30.66 3.79 -25.38
C ALA A 360 31.59 3.72 -26.62
N SER A 361 31.00 4.03 -27.76
CA SER A 361 31.61 4.10 -29.09
C SER A 361 32.33 5.44 -29.35
N SER A 362 32.90 5.61 -30.54
CA SER A 362 33.63 6.84 -30.89
C SER A 362 32.66 7.97 -31.22
N LEU A 363 32.76 9.08 -30.47
CA LEU A 363 32.06 10.34 -30.71
C LEU A 363 32.67 11.18 -31.85
N THR A 364 33.77 10.71 -32.45
CA THR A 364 34.33 11.29 -33.69
C THR A 364 34.13 10.33 -34.84
N LYS A 365 33.47 10.77 -35.91
CA LYS A 365 33.27 10.03 -37.16
C LYS A 365 33.67 10.88 -38.36
N ALA A 366 34.03 10.21 -39.46
CA ALA A 366 34.39 10.85 -40.72
C ALA A 366 33.47 10.31 -41.83
N GLY A 367 33.12 11.17 -42.79
CA GLY A 367 32.31 10.81 -43.96
C GLY A 367 32.77 11.56 -45.21
N GLU A 368 32.32 11.09 -46.37
CA GLU A 368 32.64 11.70 -47.67
C GLU A 368 31.56 12.71 -48.11
N LEU A 369 31.97 13.80 -48.77
CA LEU A 369 31.08 14.82 -49.35
C LEU A 369 30.63 14.46 -50.78
N ASN A 370 31.37 13.59 -51.46
CA ASN A 370 31.09 13.12 -52.83
C ASN A 370 30.95 14.25 -53.85
N ILE A 371 31.84 15.24 -53.79
CA ILE A 371 31.97 16.34 -54.76
C ILE A 371 32.67 15.82 -56.02
N ALA A 372 32.06 16.09 -57.17
CA ALA A 372 32.70 15.97 -58.47
C ALA A 372 33.24 17.35 -58.88
N TRP A 373 34.54 17.52 -58.74
CA TRP A 373 35.25 18.81 -58.95
C TRP A 373 35.43 19.22 -60.41
N GLY A 374 34.89 18.45 -61.35
CA GLY A 374 35.02 18.74 -62.78
C GLY A 374 36.44 18.65 -63.36
N ALA A 375 36.54 19.11 -64.60
CA ALA A 375 37.74 19.10 -65.43
C ALA A 375 38.85 20.03 -64.90
N ASP A 376 38.51 20.94 -63.99
CA ASP A 376 39.37 21.97 -63.41
C ASP A 376 39.67 21.72 -61.91
N ASN A 377 39.67 20.45 -61.50
CA ASN A 377 39.88 19.96 -60.13
C ASN A 377 41.26 20.22 -59.46
N ALA A 378 42.00 21.23 -59.89
CA ALA A 378 43.35 21.52 -59.42
C ALA A 378 43.42 21.68 -57.89
N ASP A 379 44.37 20.98 -57.27
CA ASP A 379 44.57 20.91 -55.81
C ASP A 379 46.06 21.04 -55.45
N ASP A 380 46.42 21.94 -54.52
CA ASP A 380 47.79 22.17 -54.08
C ASP A 380 48.31 21.19 -52.98
N ALA A 381 47.46 20.26 -52.54
CA ALA A 381 47.76 19.14 -51.64
C ALA A 381 48.27 19.55 -50.23
N VAL A 382 48.00 20.76 -49.77
CA VAL A 382 48.38 21.27 -48.44
C VAL A 382 47.20 21.22 -47.44
N ASP A 383 46.46 20.11 -47.43
CA ASP A 383 45.26 19.91 -46.59
C ASP A 383 45.59 19.78 -45.09
N ALA A 384 46.89 19.70 -44.74
CA ALA A 384 47.36 19.56 -43.37
C ALA A 384 47.28 20.85 -42.54
N ALA A 385 46.85 21.97 -43.14
CA ALA A 385 46.80 23.25 -42.43
C ALA A 385 45.75 24.20 -43.04
N PHE A 386 44.44 24.00 -42.83
CA PHE A 386 43.41 25.06 -42.75
C PHE A 386 43.63 26.36 -43.58
N GLN A 387 44.07 26.30 -44.85
CA GLN A 387 44.56 27.49 -45.59
C GLN A 387 43.86 27.70 -46.93
N ASP A 388 42.97 26.81 -47.35
CA ASP A 388 42.23 26.93 -48.61
C ASP A 388 41.04 27.88 -48.42
N ALA A 389 41.36 29.18 -48.45
CA ALA A 389 40.37 30.23 -48.42
C ALA A 389 39.69 30.34 -49.81
N PRO A 390 38.37 30.59 -49.85
CA PRO A 390 37.66 30.84 -51.11
C PRO A 390 38.34 31.95 -51.92
N GLY A 391 38.66 31.66 -53.18
CA GLY A 391 39.28 32.61 -54.11
C GLY A 391 40.82 32.59 -54.16
N GLY A 392 41.45 31.51 -53.70
CA GLY A 392 42.81 31.16 -54.15
C GLY A 392 42.79 30.95 -55.67
N THR A 393 43.65 31.65 -56.42
CA THR A 393 43.69 31.45 -57.88
C THR A 393 44.23 30.04 -58.18
N ALA A 394 43.43 29.18 -58.81
CA ALA A 394 43.78 27.82 -59.24
C ALA A 394 43.87 26.76 -58.13
N ASN A 395 42.98 26.81 -57.14
CA ASN A 395 42.84 25.77 -56.14
C ASN A 395 41.37 25.54 -55.78
N ARG A 396 40.94 24.29 -55.86
CA ARG A 396 39.64 23.88 -55.33
C ARG A 396 39.57 24.12 -53.81
N SER A 397 38.37 24.23 -53.27
CA SER A 397 38.14 24.44 -51.84
C SER A 397 36.73 24.00 -51.44
N VAL A 398 36.55 23.62 -50.18
CA VAL A 398 35.23 23.42 -49.58
C VAL A 398 35.12 24.17 -48.26
N VAL A 399 34.08 24.99 -48.13
CA VAL A 399 33.80 25.78 -46.93
C VAL A 399 32.33 25.66 -46.54
N PHE A 400 32.01 25.93 -45.28
CA PHE A 400 30.61 26.08 -44.89
C PHE A 400 29.99 27.31 -45.57
N ALA A 401 28.72 27.19 -45.95
CA ALA A 401 27.93 28.38 -46.27
C ALA A 401 27.87 29.30 -45.03
N ALA A 402 27.64 30.60 -45.25
CA ALA A 402 27.53 31.55 -44.15
C ALA A 402 26.50 31.07 -43.11
N ILE A 403 26.74 31.32 -41.81
CA ILE A 403 25.84 30.86 -40.72
C ILE A 403 24.38 31.29 -40.96
N SER A 404 24.13 32.44 -41.58
CA SER A 404 22.77 32.91 -41.92
C SER A 404 22.07 32.08 -42.99
N ASP A 405 22.83 31.35 -43.78
CA ASP A 405 22.40 30.57 -44.93
C ASP A 405 22.41 29.06 -44.61
N GLN A 406 22.89 28.68 -43.42
CA GLN A 406 22.75 27.32 -42.90
C GLN A 406 21.26 26.99 -42.67
N PRO A 407 20.81 25.77 -42.99
CA PRO A 407 19.54 25.28 -42.50
C PRO A 407 19.53 25.29 -40.97
N THR A 408 18.36 25.24 -40.34
CA THR A 408 18.27 25.21 -38.87
C THR A 408 18.95 23.94 -38.36
N ILE A 409 20.21 24.05 -37.91
CA ILE A 409 21.04 22.91 -37.51
C ILE A 409 20.45 22.29 -36.24
N ALA A 410 20.70 22.91 -35.09
CA ALA A 410 20.21 22.56 -33.76
C ALA A 410 19.70 23.78 -32.98
N THR A 411 18.77 23.55 -32.05
CA THR A 411 18.11 24.65 -31.34
C THR A 411 18.65 24.85 -29.94
N SER A 412 18.98 23.79 -29.21
CA SER A 412 19.43 23.86 -27.82
C SER A 412 20.19 22.61 -27.36
N SER A 413 20.87 22.75 -26.21
CA SER A 413 21.55 21.72 -25.40
C SER A 413 21.36 22.13 -23.95
N ASP A 414 20.93 21.20 -23.09
CA ASP A 414 20.48 21.45 -21.72
C ASP A 414 19.40 22.55 -21.62
N GLY A 415 18.50 22.62 -22.60
CA GLY A 415 17.50 23.68 -22.72
C GLY A 415 18.07 25.09 -23.02
N VAL A 416 19.38 25.23 -23.24
CA VAL A 416 20.04 26.48 -23.58
C VAL A 416 20.29 26.57 -25.07
N ALA A 417 19.89 27.69 -25.69
CA ALA A 417 20.02 27.88 -27.13
C ALA A 417 21.46 27.76 -27.62
N LEU A 418 21.66 27.03 -28.72
CA LEU A 418 22.98 26.90 -29.35
C LEU A 418 23.37 28.15 -30.12
N GLN A 419 24.68 28.40 -30.15
CA GLN A 419 25.30 29.46 -30.92
C GLN A 419 26.45 28.91 -31.75
N TYR A 420 26.57 29.38 -32.99
CA TYR A 420 27.53 28.85 -33.96
C TYR A 420 28.68 29.81 -34.22
N GLU A 421 29.87 29.27 -34.45
CA GLU A 421 31.06 30.00 -34.85
C GLU A 421 31.75 29.28 -36.01
N LEU A 422 32.11 30.01 -37.05
CA LEU A 422 32.98 29.54 -38.13
C LEU A 422 34.42 29.94 -37.86
N SER A 423 35.37 29.09 -38.23
CA SER A 423 36.81 29.43 -38.24
C SER A 423 37.12 30.57 -39.22
N GLU A 424 38.31 31.17 -39.12
CA GLU A 424 38.72 32.28 -40.00
C GLU A 424 38.72 31.93 -41.50
N ASN A 425 38.79 30.65 -41.83
CA ASN A 425 38.77 30.09 -43.19
C ASN A 425 37.45 29.38 -43.53
N ASP A 426 36.42 29.46 -42.68
CA ASP A 426 35.10 28.87 -42.88
C ASP A 426 35.05 27.33 -43.08
N THR A 427 36.13 26.58 -42.76
CA THR A 427 36.16 25.10 -42.86
C THR A 427 35.81 24.37 -41.57
N VAL A 428 35.74 25.07 -40.42
CA VAL A 428 35.33 24.49 -39.13
C VAL A 428 34.12 25.24 -38.60
N LEU A 429 33.07 24.51 -38.28
CA LEU A 429 31.89 25.01 -37.58
C LEU A 429 31.88 24.41 -36.17
N THR A 430 31.86 25.29 -35.16
CA THR A 430 31.74 24.89 -33.74
C THR A 430 30.40 25.39 -33.19
N ALA A 431 29.64 24.48 -32.56
CA ALA A 431 28.44 24.82 -31.82
C ALA A 431 28.76 24.95 -30.33
N TYR A 432 28.22 26.01 -29.72
CA TYR A 432 28.36 26.28 -28.29
C TYR A 432 27.00 26.42 -27.62
N LYS A 433 26.88 25.88 -26.41
CA LYS A 433 25.78 26.12 -25.49
C LYS A 433 25.83 27.56 -24.98
N GLY A 434 24.87 28.38 -25.39
CA GLY A 434 24.79 29.78 -25.01
C GLY A 434 25.88 30.68 -25.60
N ASP A 435 26.10 31.84 -24.98
CA ASP A 435 26.98 32.90 -25.51
C ASP A 435 28.47 32.73 -25.18
N ASP A 436 28.82 31.85 -24.23
CA ASP A 436 30.21 31.68 -23.78
C ASP A 436 30.97 30.68 -24.65
N ARG A 437 32.01 31.16 -25.35
CA ARG A 437 32.84 30.39 -26.30
C ARG A 437 33.98 29.60 -25.63
N GLY A 438 33.79 29.23 -24.36
CA GLY A 438 34.73 28.36 -23.64
C GLY A 438 34.63 26.90 -24.10
N ASP A 439 35.72 26.14 -23.92
CA ASP A 439 35.76 24.72 -24.29
C ASP A 439 34.66 23.88 -23.60
N ALA A 440 34.27 24.24 -22.37
CA ALA A 440 33.24 23.55 -21.60
C ALA A 440 31.80 23.72 -22.14
N ASN A 441 31.58 24.65 -23.06
CA ASN A 441 30.27 24.85 -23.68
C ASN A 441 30.21 24.33 -25.11
N LYS A 442 31.28 23.69 -25.63
CA LYS A 442 31.24 23.11 -26.97
C LYS A 442 30.31 21.91 -26.98
N VAL A 443 29.42 21.85 -27.95
CA VAL A 443 28.43 20.77 -28.11
C VAL A 443 28.83 19.86 -29.26
N PHE A 444 29.23 20.43 -30.39
CA PHE A 444 29.83 19.65 -31.47
C PHE A 444 30.76 20.49 -32.35
N ILE A 445 31.64 19.81 -33.07
CA ILE A 445 32.56 20.39 -34.07
C ILE A 445 32.39 19.65 -35.39
N VAL A 446 32.25 20.40 -36.48
CA VAL A 446 32.28 19.87 -37.85
C VAL A 446 33.45 20.48 -38.59
N THR A 447 34.27 19.67 -39.25
CA THR A 447 35.39 20.12 -40.07
C THR A 447 35.26 19.57 -41.48
N LEU A 448 35.44 20.42 -42.48
CA LEU A 448 35.44 20.06 -43.90
C LEU A 448 36.87 19.96 -44.44
N PHE A 449 37.06 19.06 -45.39
CA PHE A 449 38.30 18.83 -46.13
C PHE A 449 37.95 18.67 -47.62
N ASP A 450 38.80 19.17 -48.51
CA ASP A 450 38.69 19.07 -49.97
C ASP A 450 39.49 17.90 -50.55
N ASP A 451 39.95 16.98 -49.70
CA ASP A 451 40.73 15.82 -50.12
C ASP A 451 39.91 14.85 -50.97
N GLY A 452 40.46 14.40 -52.11
CA GLY A 452 39.75 13.49 -53.02
C GLY A 452 38.43 14.08 -53.53
N THR A 453 37.30 13.51 -53.11
CA THR A 453 35.93 13.99 -53.41
C THR A 453 35.37 14.93 -52.32
N GLY A 454 36.24 15.42 -51.45
CA GLY A 454 35.90 16.11 -50.22
C GLY A 454 35.45 15.15 -49.13
N SER A 455 35.86 15.42 -47.89
CA SER A 455 35.48 14.68 -46.70
C SER A 455 35.13 15.62 -45.56
N TYR A 456 34.53 15.08 -44.50
CA TYR A 456 34.24 15.83 -43.29
C TYR A 456 34.40 14.96 -42.05
N THR A 457 34.67 15.60 -40.92
CA THR A 457 34.62 14.97 -39.59
C THR A 457 33.60 15.64 -38.72
N PHE A 458 32.87 14.84 -37.94
CA PHE A 458 31.95 15.30 -36.90
C PHE A 458 32.44 14.78 -35.55
N GLU A 459 32.52 15.66 -34.56
CA GLU A 459 32.85 15.35 -33.16
C GLU A 459 31.72 15.85 -32.25
N LEU A 460 31.06 14.93 -31.55
CA LEU A 460 30.06 15.23 -30.52
C LEU A 460 30.76 15.38 -29.16
N LEU A 461 30.45 16.46 -28.43
CA LEU A 461 31.13 16.88 -27.20
C LEU A 461 30.16 17.16 -26.04
N GLY A 462 28.88 17.36 -26.34
CA GLY A 462 27.79 17.49 -25.38
C GLY A 462 26.47 17.09 -26.04
N ASN A 463 25.44 16.96 -25.22
CA ASN A 463 24.09 16.59 -25.62
C ASN A 463 23.43 17.62 -26.55
N ILE A 464 22.40 17.20 -27.27
CA ILE A 464 21.52 18.03 -28.07
C ILE A 464 20.10 17.72 -27.63
N ASP A 465 19.31 18.74 -27.34
CA ASP A 465 17.93 18.46 -26.92
C ASP A 465 17.10 17.90 -28.09
N HIS A 466 16.43 16.77 -27.86
CA HIS A 466 15.62 16.05 -28.83
C HIS A 466 14.13 16.29 -28.65
N VAL A 467 13.76 17.44 -28.12
CA VAL A 467 12.36 17.87 -28.01
C VAL A 467 11.79 18.30 -29.38
N ASP A 468 10.72 17.65 -29.84
CA ASP A 468 9.94 18.13 -30.98
C ASP A 468 9.25 19.44 -30.61
N SER A 469 9.76 20.54 -31.16
CA SER A 469 9.23 21.88 -30.94
C SER A 469 7.73 22.04 -31.29
N ALA A 470 7.13 21.12 -32.05
CA ALA A 470 5.72 21.12 -32.41
C ALA A 470 4.82 20.35 -31.42
N SER A 471 5.31 19.26 -30.82
CA SER A 471 4.55 18.41 -29.89
C SER A 471 4.96 18.56 -28.42
N GLY A 472 6.15 19.09 -28.15
CA GLY A 472 6.75 19.14 -26.82
C GLY A 472 7.06 17.74 -26.25
N LEU A 473 7.21 16.75 -27.12
CA LEU A 473 7.58 15.38 -26.77
C LEU A 473 9.02 15.13 -27.24
N ALA A 474 9.76 14.34 -26.47
CA ALA A 474 11.09 13.87 -26.86
C ALA A 474 11.03 12.98 -28.11
N THR A 475 12.15 12.89 -28.82
CA THR A 475 12.28 12.16 -30.09
C THR A 475 13.57 11.37 -30.12
N GLU A 476 13.49 10.07 -30.36
CA GLU A 476 14.64 9.13 -30.39
C GLU A 476 15.88 9.54 -31.24
N SER A 477 15.75 10.52 -32.15
CA SER A 477 16.90 11.02 -32.91
C SER A 477 16.64 12.38 -33.54
N ARG A 478 17.73 13.12 -33.77
CA ARG A 478 17.73 14.44 -34.38
C ARG A 478 18.70 14.53 -35.56
N ASN A 479 18.22 15.08 -36.67
CA ASN A 479 19.06 15.35 -37.85
C ASN A 479 19.66 16.76 -37.80
N LEU A 480 20.98 16.84 -37.98
CA LEU A 480 21.77 18.06 -38.15
C LEU A 480 22.15 18.20 -39.62
N ASP A 481 21.49 19.11 -40.32
CA ASP A 481 21.82 19.42 -41.72
C ASP A 481 22.79 20.61 -41.77
N PHE A 482 23.82 20.52 -42.60
CA PHE A 482 24.78 21.59 -42.85
C PHE A 482 24.93 21.85 -44.34
N ALA A 483 24.99 23.12 -44.73
CA ALA A 483 25.25 23.55 -46.09
C ALA A 483 26.73 23.88 -46.27
N PHE A 484 27.32 23.44 -47.38
CA PHE A 484 28.69 23.79 -47.78
C PHE A 484 28.69 24.34 -49.21
N VAL A 485 29.74 25.11 -49.53
CA VAL A 485 30.04 25.60 -50.86
C VAL A 485 31.37 25.00 -51.27
N ALA A 486 31.36 24.25 -52.36
CA ALA A 486 32.55 23.71 -53.00
C ALA A 486 32.87 24.60 -54.20
N ASN A 487 34.13 25.02 -54.32
CA ASN A 487 34.62 25.73 -55.50
C ASN A 487 35.71 24.89 -56.13
N ASP A 488 35.71 24.75 -57.44
CA ASP A 488 36.79 24.13 -58.21
C ASP A 488 37.98 25.09 -58.41
N GLY A 489 38.86 24.77 -59.35
CA GLY A 489 40.15 25.42 -59.50
C GLY A 489 40.03 26.85 -60.00
N ASP A 490 39.11 27.14 -60.90
CA ASP A 490 38.97 28.47 -61.49
C ASP A 490 37.89 29.34 -60.83
N GLY A 491 37.08 28.75 -59.96
CA GLY A 491 36.24 29.44 -58.98
C GLY A 491 34.75 29.29 -59.21
N ASP A 492 34.33 28.36 -60.07
CA ASP A 492 32.96 27.93 -60.18
C ASP A 492 32.53 27.22 -58.89
N ALA A 493 31.26 27.43 -58.51
CA ALA A 493 30.80 27.14 -57.16
C ALA A 493 29.49 26.35 -57.15
N VAL A 494 29.47 25.26 -56.40
CA VAL A 494 28.30 24.44 -56.15
C VAL A 494 27.97 24.37 -54.67
N THR A 495 26.69 24.44 -54.34
CA THR A 495 26.21 24.26 -52.96
C THR A 495 25.81 22.81 -52.74
N GLY A 496 26.31 22.20 -51.67
CA GLY A 496 25.95 20.87 -51.22
C GLY A 496 25.44 20.84 -49.80
N GLY A 497 24.94 19.68 -49.38
CA GLY A 497 24.45 19.44 -48.03
C GLY A 497 25.06 18.17 -47.43
N LEU A 498 25.32 18.20 -46.13
CA LEU A 498 25.63 17.00 -45.35
C LEU A 498 24.69 16.88 -44.15
N ARG A 499 24.44 15.64 -43.73
CA ARG A 499 23.58 15.31 -42.59
C ARG A 499 24.30 14.43 -41.60
N VAL A 500 24.17 14.79 -40.33
CA VAL A 500 24.53 13.95 -39.19
C VAL A 500 23.28 13.69 -38.36
N THR A 501 22.98 12.43 -38.10
CA THR A 501 21.90 12.02 -37.18
C THR A 501 22.49 11.78 -35.80
N ILE A 502 21.87 12.36 -34.79
CA ILE A 502 22.20 12.15 -33.38
C ILE A 502 21.08 11.34 -32.75
N GLU A 503 21.39 10.17 -32.20
CA GLU A 503 20.44 9.32 -31.46
C GLU A 503 20.39 9.79 -29.99
N ASP A 504 19.19 9.81 -29.42
CA ASP A 504 18.90 10.28 -28.06
C ASP A 504 19.50 9.38 -26.98
N ASP A 505 19.73 9.93 -25.78
CA ASP A 505 20.10 9.15 -24.59
C ASP A 505 18.99 9.17 -23.52
N GLU A 506 18.11 8.18 -23.58
CA GLU A 506 17.02 8.06 -22.61
C GLU A 506 17.52 7.77 -21.17
N PRO A 507 16.84 8.28 -20.13
CA PRO A 507 17.20 7.99 -18.75
C PRO A 507 16.88 6.53 -18.41
N GLN A 508 17.70 5.91 -17.59
CA GLN A 508 17.54 4.50 -17.19
C GLN A 508 17.26 4.37 -15.70
N ALA A 509 16.27 3.55 -15.35
CA ALA A 509 15.97 3.21 -13.96
C ALA A 509 16.73 1.95 -13.53
N GLY A 510 17.51 2.07 -12.46
CA GLY A 510 18.14 0.95 -11.76
C GLY A 510 17.21 0.28 -10.75
N GLU A 511 17.77 -0.21 -9.65
CA GLU A 511 17.03 -0.90 -8.58
C GLU A 511 16.94 -0.01 -7.33
N PRO A 512 15.78 0.63 -7.06
CA PRO A 512 15.63 1.51 -5.91
C PRO A 512 15.90 0.83 -4.56
N VAL A 513 16.49 1.57 -3.63
CA VAL A 513 16.77 1.10 -2.28
C VAL A 513 15.48 1.01 -1.47
N GLN A 514 15.04 -0.22 -1.19
CA GLN A 514 13.87 -0.49 -0.34
C GLN A 514 14.11 -0.12 1.14
N ARG A 515 13.03 0.23 1.85
CA ARG A 515 13.07 0.58 3.28
C ARG A 515 12.07 -0.21 4.10
N THR A 516 12.37 -0.35 5.39
CA THR A 516 11.49 -0.97 6.39
C THR A 516 11.34 -0.02 7.58
N LEU A 517 10.11 0.16 8.02
CA LEU A 517 9.73 0.89 9.22
C LEU A 517 8.88 -0.04 10.11
N GLN A 518 8.78 0.30 11.39
CA GLN A 518 8.07 -0.47 12.40
C GLN A 518 6.99 0.42 13.01
N GLU A 519 5.80 -0.11 13.23
CA GLU A 519 4.74 0.61 13.92
C GLU A 519 4.99 0.69 15.42
N HIS A 520 5.70 -0.27 16.01
CA HIS A 520 6.10 -0.18 17.42
C HIS A 520 6.99 1.02 17.74
N ASP A 521 7.56 1.69 16.73
CA ASP A 521 8.33 2.92 16.86
C ASP A 521 7.43 4.19 16.95
N LEU A 522 6.13 4.07 16.69
CA LEU A 522 5.15 5.14 16.83
C LEU A 522 4.98 5.55 18.30
N ALA A 523 4.37 6.72 18.53
CA ALA A 523 4.25 7.27 19.88
C ALA A 523 3.41 6.40 20.84
N THR A 524 2.46 5.63 20.29
CA THR A 524 1.62 4.67 21.00
C THR A 524 2.16 3.23 20.94
N GLY A 525 3.30 3.03 20.25
CA GLY A 525 3.81 1.70 19.98
C GLY A 525 4.42 0.98 21.20
N THR A 526 4.66 -0.32 21.05
CA THR A 526 5.19 -1.18 22.13
C THR A 526 6.69 -1.05 22.39
N ASP A 527 7.51 -0.47 21.50
CA ASP A 527 8.97 -0.43 21.65
C ASP A 527 9.43 0.70 22.62
N PRO A 528 10.03 0.37 23.78
CA PRO A 528 10.57 1.38 24.69
C PRO A 528 11.80 2.14 24.13
N ASP A 529 12.47 1.62 23.10
CA ASP A 529 13.70 2.15 22.49
C ASP A 529 13.49 2.59 21.03
N SER A 530 12.37 3.29 20.76
CA SER A 530 11.91 3.62 19.41
C SER A 530 12.96 4.21 18.46
N SER A 531 12.93 3.71 17.23
CA SER A 531 13.80 4.10 16.12
C SER A 531 13.25 5.27 15.31
N ALA A 532 13.96 5.67 14.26
CA ALA A 532 13.55 6.78 13.41
C ALA A 532 12.44 6.36 12.42
N LEU A 533 11.29 7.02 12.50
CA LEU A 533 10.13 6.89 11.61
C LEU A 533 10.28 7.62 10.25
N VAL A 534 11.45 8.22 10.01
CA VAL A 534 11.80 8.85 8.73
C VAL A 534 12.96 8.09 8.11
N LYS A 535 12.77 7.58 6.89
CA LYS A 535 13.82 6.89 6.12
C LYS A 535 13.91 7.47 4.71
N THR A 536 15.12 7.62 4.23
CA THR A 536 15.40 8.06 2.84
C THR A 536 15.97 6.91 2.04
N GLY A 537 15.46 6.63 0.84
CA GLY A 537 16.01 5.65 -0.11
C GLY A 537 16.49 6.33 -1.39
N ASP A 538 17.48 5.72 -2.04
CA ASP A 538 17.98 6.11 -3.36
C ASP A 538 17.10 5.47 -4.44
N LEU A 539 16.78 6.21 -5.51
CA LEU A 539 15.96 5.73 -6.63
C LEU A 539 16.80 5.08 -7.74
N ASP A 540 18.14 5.18 -7.69
CA ASP A 540 19.08 4.55 -8.62
C ASP A 540 18.81 4.91 -10.09
N ILE A 541 18.47 6.17 -10.37
CA ILE A 541 18.24 6.67 -11.73
C ILE A 541 19.58 7.11 -12.33
N THR A 542 19.82 6.67 -13.56
CA THR A 542 20.88 7.19 -14.43
C THR A 542 20.22 8.13 -15.42
N TRP A 543 20.53 9.42 -15.32
CA TRP A 543 19.85 10.47 -16.10
C TRP A 543 20.30 10.57 -17.56
N GLY A 544 21.43 9.95 -17.92
CA GLY A 544 22.00 10.03 -19.26
C GLY A 544 22.73 11.34 -19.54
N ALA A 545 23.06 11.57 -20.80
CA ALA A 545 23.75 12.76 -21.29
C ALA A 545 22.94 14.06 -21.05
N ASP A 546 21.62 13.95 -20.88
CA ASP A 546 20.68 15.04 -20.65
C ASP A 546 20.41 15.32 -19.17
N ASP A 547 21.40 15.11 -18.29
CA ASP A 547 21.26 15.18 -16.82
C ASP A 547 21.03 16.59 -16.22
N ALA A 548 20.78 17.59 -17.06
CA ALA A 548 20.69 18.99 -16.68
C ALA A 548 19.71 19.25 -15.53
N ASP A 549 20.23 19.87 -14.48
CA ASP A 549 19.52 20.23 -13.25
C ASP A 549 19.77 21.71 -12.92
N ALA A 550 19.20 22.59 -13.75
CA ALA A 550 19.42 24.03 -13.70
C ALA A 550 18.84 24.71 -12.44
N ALA A 551 18.04 23.99 -11.66
CA ALA A 551 17.40 24.44 -10.44
C ALA A 551 17.75 23.54 -9.24
N ASP A 552 19.03 23.49 -8.85
CA ASP A 552 19.47 22.94 -7.54
C ASP A 552 18.82 23.72 -6.37
N ASP A 553 17.55 23.41 -6.09
CA ASP A 553 16.68 24.13 -5.15
C ASP A 553 16.36 23.34 -3.88
N GLY A 554 16.89 22.12 -3.77
CA GLY A 554 16.71 21.28 -2.60
C GLY A 554 15.38 20.52 -2.59
N ALA A 555 15.15 19.75 -3.66
CA ALA A 555 14.61 18.39 -3.58
C ALA A 555 13.08 18.21 -3.57
N VAL A 556 12.24 19.25 -3.72
CA VAL A 556 10.77 19.03 -3.67
C VAL A 556 9.96 19.94 -4.60
N GLN A 557 10.56 20.89 -5.32
CA GLN A 557 9.83 21.99 -5.97
C GLN A 557 9.91 22.03 -7.50
N ASP A 558 10.59 21.08 -8.15
CA ASP A 558 10.63 21.08 -9.61
C ASP A 558 9.25 20.83 -10.19
N THR A 559 8.86 21.76 -11.08
CA THR A 559 7.62 21.65 -11.82
C THR A 559 7.93 20.78 -13.04
N PRO A 560 7.22 19.66 -13.25
CA PRO A 560 7.45 18.79 -14.40
C PRO A 560 7.37 19.60 -15.71
N GLY A 561 8.39 19.46 -16.57
CA GLY A 561 8.44 20.11 -17.88
C GLY A 561 8.99 21.54 -17.90
N GLY A 562 9.85 21.91 -16.94
CA GLY A 562 10.76 23.02 -17.12
C GLY A 562 11.76 22.69 -18.23
N ALA A 563 11.86 23.53 -19.28
CA ALA A 563 12.78 23.26 -20.39
C ALA A 563 14.24 23.20 -19.89
N GLY A 564 14.94 22.08 -20.13
CA GLY A 564 16.31 21.87 -19.71
C GLY A 564 16.48 21.48 -18.24
N ASN A 565 15.45 20.90 -17.60
CA ASN A 565 15.54 20.46 -16.20
C ASN A 565 14.92 19.08 -16.03
N ARG A 566 15.71 18.16 -15.47
CA ARG A 566 15.22 16.88 -15.00
C ARG A 566 14.16 17.04 -13.90
N SER A 567 13.39 15.98 -13.67
CA SER A 567 12.34 15.95 -12.66
C SER A 567 11.95 14.53 -12.27
N ILE A 568 11.40 14.36 -11.06
CA ILE A 568 10.76 13.11 -10.63
C ILE A 568 9.39 13.41 -10.05
N VAL A 569 8.38 12.68 -10.49
CA VAL A 569 7.04 12.74 -9.90
C VAL A 569 6.47 11.36 -9.66
N PHE A 570 5.55 11.25 -8.69
CA PHE A 570 4.74 10.05 -8.56
C PHE A 570 3.89 9.85 -9.82
N ALA A 571 3.70 8.59 -10.21
CA ALA A 571 2.65 8.23 -11.15
C ALA A 571 1.29 8.71 -10.62
N ALA A 572 0.30 8.90 -11.51
CA ALA A 572 -1.02 9.36 -11.10
C ALA A 572 -1.59 8.46 -10.00
N ILE A 573 -2.33 9.03 -9.03
CA ILE A 573 -2.86 8.27 -7.88
C ILE A 573 -3.68 7.05 -8.33
N ALA A 574 -4.40 7.15 -9.45
CA ALA A 574 -5.19 6.04 -10.01
C ALA A 574 -4.33 4.85 -10.49
N ASP A 575 -3.06 5.11 -10.81
CA ASP A 575 -2.08 4.14 -11.27
C ASP A 575 -1.14 3.69 -10.14
N GLN A 576 -1.20 4.33 -8.96
CA GLN A 576 -0.48 3.86 -7.78
C GLN A 576 -1.07 2.53 -7.32
N PRO A 577 -0.23 1.54 -6.97
CA PRO A 577 -0.69 0.30 -6.36
C PRO A 577 -1.11 0.59 -4.91
N ILE A 578 -2.31 1.14 -4.73
CA ILE A 578 -2.89 1.40 -3.42
C ILE A 578 -3.23 0.05 -2.77
N GLN A 579 -2.32 -0.43 -1.93
CA GLN A 579 -2.46 -1.73 -1.26
C GLN A 579 -3.00 -1.58 0.16
N ALA A 580 -2.52 -0.63 0.96
CA ALA A 580 -3.08 -0.36 2.29
C ALA A 580 -4.46 0.32 2.16
N THR A 581 -5.46 -0.23 2.84
CA THR A 581 -6.85 0.22 2.70
C THR A 581 -7.37 1.00 3.89
N THR A 582 -6.87 0.74 5.09
CA THR A 582 -7.40 1.32 6.33
C THR A 582 -6.30 1.64 7.35
N SER A 583 -6.64 2.53 8.29
CA SER A 583 -5.89 2.91 9.49
C SER A 583 -6.92 3.27 10.56
N ASP A 584 -6.84 2.65 11.74
CA ASP A 584 -7.86 2.69 12.80
C ASP A 584 -9.25 2.28 12.30
N GLY A 585 -9.31 1.34 11.36
CA GLY A 585 -10.55 0.91 10.70
C GLY A 585 -11.18 1.97 9.77
N LEU A 586 -10.58 3.14 9.58
CA LEU A 586 -11.01 4.17 8.62
C LEU A 586 -10.29 4.02 7.30
N ALA A 587 -11.00 4.22 6.19
CA ALA A 587 -10.41 4.14 4.85
C ALA A 587 -9.29 5.19 4.64
N LEU A 588 -8.19 4.77 4.01
CA LEU A 588 -7.12 5.67 3.61
C LEU A 588 -7.48 6.46 2.35
N GLU A 589 -7.28 7.78 2.38
CA GLU A 589 -7.46 8.69 1.25
C GLU A 589 -6.13 9.38 0.88
N TYR A 590 -5.66 9.13 -0.34
CA TYR A 590 -4.37 9.59 -0.84
C TYR A 590 -4.48 10.95 -1.53
N VAL A 591 -3.52 11.84 -1.27
CA VAL A 591 -3.41 13.15 -1.92
C VAL A 591 -2.01 13.32 -2.46
N LEU A 592 -1.94 13.70 -3.73
CA LEU A 592 -0.70 14.09 -4.39
C LEU A 592 -0.63 15.62 -4.41
N SER A 593 0.56 16.18 -4.15
CA SER A 593 0.83 17.61 -4.27
C SER A 593 0.64 18.11 -5.71
N GLU A 594 0.44 19.41 -5.88
CA GLU A 594 0.20 20.03 -7.20
C GLU A 594 1.35 19.78 -8.20
N ASN A 595 2.57 19.68 -7.70
CA ASN A 595 3.77 19.38 -8.48
C ASN A 595 4.09 17.88 -8.58
N GLY A 596 3.31 16.98 -7.98
CA GLY A 596 3.49 15.54 -8.12
C GLY A 596 4.63 14.91 -7.29
N THR A 597 5.34 15.67 -6.46
CA THR A 597 6.51 15.17 -5.71
C THR A 597 6.19 14.67 -4.30
N VAL A 598 5.03 15.01 -3.74
CA VAL A 598 4.64 14.62 -2.37
C VAL A 598 3.31 13.90 -2.36
N LEU A 599 3.30 12.66 -1.86
CA LEU A 599 2.11 11.85 -1.63
C LEU A 599 1.84 11.74 -0.13
N THR A 600 0.63 12.06 0.29
CA THR A 600 0.19 11.95 1.69
C THR A 600 -1.03 11.05 1.80
N ALA A 601 -0.96 10.05 2.68
CA ALA A 601 -2.09 9.23 3.06
C ALA A 601 -2.78 9.80 4.29
N TYR A 602 -4.11 9.95 4.24
CA TYR A 602 -4.93 10.40 5.37
C TYR A 602 -5.92 9.31 5.78
N LYS A 603 -6.15 9.11 7.07
CA LYS A 603 -7.24 8.27 7.57
C LYS A 603 -8.56 9.03 7.57
N GLY A 604 -9.58 8.45 6.95
CA GLY A 604 -10.89 9.07 6.78
C GLY A 604 -10.89 10.24 5.79
N GLY A 605 -11.93 11.09 5.86
CA GLY A 605 -12.10 12.24 4.95
C GLY A 605 -11.52 13.56 5.47
N ASP A 606 -10.98 13.59 6.68
CA ASP A 606 -10.39 14.78 7.28
C ASP A 606 -8.94 14.97 6.80
N ARG A 607 -8.58 16.21 6.46
CA ARG A 607 -7.25 16.57 5.93
C ARG A 607 -6.40 17.34 6.94
N GLY A 608 -6.62 17.08 8.23
CA GLY A 608 -5.82 17.65 9.32
C GLY A 608 -4.49 16.91 9.50
N ASP A 609 -3.56 17.51 10.23
CA ASP A 609 -2.27 16.87 10.55
C ASP A 609 -2.45 15.57 11.37
N GLU A 610 -3.45 15.52 12.26
CA GLU A 610 -3.79 14.34 13.06
C GLU A 610 -4.38 13.18 12.24
N SER A 611 -4.83 13.46 11.01
CA SER A 611 -5.35 12.44 10.09
C SER A 611 -4.27 11.86 9.18
N LYS A 612 -3.04 12.39 9.19
CA LYS A 612 -1.96 11.86 8.35
C LYS A 612 -1.46 10.53 8.89
N VAL A 613 -1.34 9.55 8.01
CA VAL A 613 -0.81 8.22 8.32
C VAL A 613 0.62 8.08 7.85
N PHE A 614 0.92 8.54 6.62
CA PHE A 614 2.30 8.69 6.16
C PHE A 614 2.43 9.77 5.09
N VAL A 615 3.66 10.26 4.93
CA VAL A 615 4.06 11.21 3.89
C VAL A 615 5.25 10.65 3.13
N VAL A 616 5.20 10.71 1.81
CA VAL A 616 6.29 10.31 0.93
C VAL A 616 6.64 11.48 0.02
N SER A 617 7.93 11.85 -0.03
CA SER A 617 8.43 12.93 -0.89
C SER A 617 9.53 12.41 -1.82
N LEU A 618 9.48 12.77 -3.09
CA LEU A 618 10.51 12.48 -4.09
C LEU A 618 11.39 13.70 -4.33
N SER A 619 12.62 13.42 -4.72
CA SER A 619 13.66 14.37 -5.10
C SER A 619 14.45 13.80 -6.26
N ASP A 620 14.80 14.64 -7.22
CA ASP A 620 15.67 14.39 -8.36
C ASP A 620 17.16 14.65 -8.11
N ASP A 621 17.55 15.05 -6.89
CA ASP A 621 18.95 15.28 -6.54
C ASP A 621 19.78 13.98 -6.67
N GLY A 622 20.97 14.09 -7.26
CA GLY A 622 21.84 12.96 -7.57
C GLY A 622 21.15 11.94 -8.49
N SER A 623 21.09 10.67 -8.07
CA SER A 623 20.37 9.58 -8.75
C SER A 623 18.88 9.52 -8.42
N GLY A 624 18.34 10.60 -7.84
CA GLY A 624 17.02 10.65 -7.26
C GLY A 624 16.92 9.97 -5.90
N SER A 625 16.02 10.45 -5.05
CA SER A 625 15.75 9.88 -3.74
C SER A 625 14.29 10.02 -3.34
N TYR A 626 13.87 9.19 -2.40
CA TYR A 626 12.59 9.35 -1.72
C TYR A 626 12.78 9.42 -0.22
N THR A 627 11.93 10.17 0.47
CA THR A 627 11.83 10.14 1.94
C THR A 627 10.43 9.69 2.33
N PHE A 628 10.36 8.69 3.21
CA PHE A 628 9.12 8.18 3.78
C PHE A 628 9.09 8.50 5.27
N GLU A 629 7.98 9.10 5.72
CA GLU A 629 7.69 9.40 7.12
C GLU A 629 6.40 8.69 7.55
N LEU A 630 6.50 7.79 8.53
CA LEU A 630 5.35 7.14 9.18
C LEU A 630 4.86 8.01 10.34
N LEU A 631 3.56 8.34 10.35
CA LEU A 631 2.92 9.26 11.30
C LEU A 631 1.77 8.60 12.08
N GLY A 632 1.18 7.54 11.53
CA GLY A 632 0.15 6.72 12.18
C GLY A 632 0.27 5.27 11.71
N ASN A 633 -0.47 4.39 12.37
CA ASN A 633 -0.58 2.97 12.06
C ASN A 633 -1.31 2.70 10.74
N ILE A 634 -1.04 1.55 10.15
CA ILE A 634 -1.71 0.95 9.01
C ILE A 634 -2.30 -0.37 9.50
N ASP A 635 -3.57 -0.60 9.23
CA ASP A 635 -4.20 -1.85 9.64
C ASP A 635 -3.64 -3.00 8.78
N HIS A 636 -2.91 -3.94 9.39
CA HIS A 636 -2.32 -5.07 8.67
C HIS A 636 -3.28 -6.22 8.50
N ASN A 637 -4.35 -6.31 9.29
CA ASN A 637 -5.39 -7.32 9.11
C ASN A 637 -6.79 -6.69 8.95
N PRO A 638 -7.10 -6.02 7.83
CA PRO A 638 -8.34 -5.26 7.70
C PRO A 638 -9.58 -6.10 8.11
N PRO A 639 -10.51 -5.52 8.90
CA PRO A 639 -11.51 -6.27 9.64
C PRO A 639 -12.24 -7.34 8.82
N GLY A 640 -12.20 -8.59 9.29
CA GLY A 640 -12.78 -9.75 8.61
C GLY A 640 -11.79 -10.57 7.76
N SER A 641 -10.52 -10.18 7.71
CA SER A 641 -9.43 -10.98 7.16
C SER A 641 -8.99 -12.07 8.15
N THR A 642 -8.52 -13.22 7.64
CA THR A 642 -8.13 -14.38 8.46
C THR A 642 -6.63 -14.61 8.40
N GLY A 643 -5.96 -14.53 9.55
CA GLY A 643 -4.53 -14.81 9.70
C GLY A 643 -3.73 -13.55 10.00
N LYS A 644 -2.71 -13.72 10.84
CA LYS A 644 -1.81 -12.67 11.31
C LYS A 644 -0.92 -12.13 10.19
N MET A 645 -0.91 -10.81 10.00
CA MET A 645 -0.14 -10.14 8.96
C MET A 645 0.99 -9.30 9.55
N VAL A 646 2.14 -9.94 9.77
CA VAL A 646 3.30 -9.29 10.43
C VAL A 646 3.94 -8.10 9.69
N SER A 647 3.54 -7.80 8.45
CA SER A 647 4.07 -6.65 7.70
C SER A 647 3.27 -6.35 6.43
N TRP A 648 3.16 -5.08 6.09
CA TRP A 648 2.58 -4.58 4.86
C TRP A 648 3.64 -4.03 3.88
N ASN A 649 3.49 -4.31 2.58
CA ASN A 649 4.34 -3.72 1.55
C ASN A 649 3.59 -2.59 0.83
N LEU A 650 4.17 -1.39 0.87
CA LEU A 650 3.69 -0.22 0.15
C LEU A 650 4.60 0.00 -1.06
N ASP A 651 4.06 -0.20 -2.24
CA ASP A 651 4.75 0.04 -3.50
C ASP A 651 4.36 1.43 -4.04
N PHE A 652 5.33 2.20 -4.50
CA PHE A 652 5.13 3.55 -5.02
C PHE A 652 5.73 3.68 -6.40
N GLY A 653 4.89 3.92 -7.40
CA GLY A 653 5.33 4.17 -8.78
C GLY A 653 5.73 5.62 -8.99
N PHE A 654 6.81 5.85 -9.74
CA PHE A 654 7.27 7.18 -10.12
C PHE A 654 7.66 7.22 -11.60
N VAL A 655 7.71 8.44 -12.14
CA VAL A 655 8.21 8.74 -13.48
C VAL A 655 9.30 9.79 -13.32
N ALA A 656 10.51 9.43 -13.76
CA ALA A 656 11.65 10.33 -13.86
C ALA A 656 11.74 10.85 -15.30
N ARG A 657 12.08 12.12 -15.46
CA ARG A 657 12.37 12.74 -16.75
C ARG A 657 13.67 13.50 -16.70
N ASP A 658 14.50 13.40 -17.72
CA ASP A 658 15.74 14.17 -17.85
C ASP A 658 15.47 15.60 -18.35
N GLY A 659 16.53 16.30 -18.77
CA GLY A 659 16.52 17.71 -19.14
C GLY A 659 15.70 18.03 -20.39
N ASP A 660 15.59 17.09 -21.31
CA ASP A 660 14.95 17.31 -22.61
C ASP A 660 13.52 16.70 -22.67
N GLY A 661 13.21 15.79 -21.75
CA GLY A 661 11.86 15.35 -21.43
C GLY A 661 11.60 13.87 -21.65
N ASP A 662 12.60 13.09 -22.04
CA ASP A 662 12.56 11.63 -22.03
C ASP A 662 12.17 11.10 -20.65
N ALA A 663 11.56 9.91 -20.61
CA ALA A 663 10.90 9.45 -19.39
C ALA A 663 11.11 7.96 -19.11
N VAL A 664 11.52 7.67 -17.88
CA VAL A 664 11.59 6.31 -17.36
C VAL A 664 10.68 6.14 -16.14
N ALA A 665 9.93 5.04 -16.13
CA ALA A 665 9.05 4.69 -15.02
C ALA A 665 9.65 3.54 -14.21
N SER A 666 9.55 3.62 -12.89
CA SER A 666 9.97 2.57 -11.96
C SER A 666 9.14 2.62 -10.67
N GLU A 667 9.42 1.71 -9.74
CA GLU A 667 8.73 1.63 -8.45
C GLU A 667 9.71 1.34 -7.31
N PHE A 668 9.41 1.84 -6.11
CA PHE A 668 10.13 1.49 -4.89
C PHE A 668 9.16 0.96 -3.83
N ARG A 669 9.70 0.17 -2.89
CA ARG A 669 8.95 -0.46 -1.81
C ARG A 669 9.35 0.07 -0.45
N VAL A 670 8.33 0.34 0.38
CA VAL A 670 8.45 0.52 1.82
C VAL A 670 7.66 -0.56 2.52
N THR A 671 8.33 -1.36 3.36
CA THR A 671 7.69 -2.36 4.21
C THR A 671 7.40 -1.75 5.58
N ILE A 672 6.14 -1.79 6.01
CA ILE A 672 5.73 -1.43 7.37
C ILE A 672 5.53 -2.73 8.14
N VAL A 673 6.16 -2.85 9.29
CA VAL A 673 6.06 -4.03 10.16
C VAL A 673 5.11 -3.71 11.31
N ASP A 674 4.24 -4.67 11.58
CA ASP A 674 3.15 -4.60 12.54
C ASP A 674 3.58 -4.28 13.97
N ASP A 675 2.67 -3.70 14.75
CA ASP A 675 2.79 -3.59 16.21
C ASP A 675 1.77 -4.46 16.94
N GLU A 676 2.16 -5.70 17.21
CA GLU A 676 1.30 -6.69 17.86
C GLU A 676 1.01 -6.32 19.34
N PRO A 677 -0.16 -6.67 19.88
CA PRO A 677 -0.50 -6.36 21.27
C PRO A 677 0.33 -7.23 22.23
N GLU A 678 0.71 -6.68 23.38
CA GLU A 678 1.51 -7.36 24.40
C GLU A 678 0.73 -7.55 25.71
N ALA A 679 0.87 -8.73 26.32
CA ALA A 679 0.30 -9.04 27.63
C ALA A 679 1.28 -8.68 28.77
N GLY A 680 0.82 -7.84 29.70
CA GLY A 680 1.51 -7.58 30.96
C GLY A 680 1.19 -8.61 32.05
N ILE A 681 1.64 -8.33 33.27
CA ILE A 681 1.27 -9.13 34.45
C ILE A 681 -0.03 -8.56 35.02
N ALA A 682 -1.13 -9.32 34.94
CA ALA A 682 -2.41 -8.91 35.51
C ALA A 682 -2.36 -8.79 37.05
N GLU A 683 -3.18 -7.92 37.60
CA GLU A 683 -3.36 -7.77 39.04
C GLU A 683 -4.23 -8.90 39.59
N SER A 684 -3.86 -9.45 40.75
CA SER A 684 -4.68 -10.45 41.47
C SER A 684 -5.49 -9.78 42.57
N VAL A 685 -6.74 -10.20 42.73
CA VAL A 685 -7.63 -9.74 43.81
C VAL A 685 -7.98 -10.89 44.75
N THR A 686 -8.37 -10.57 45.99
CA THR A 686 -8.74 -11.56 47.01
C THR A 686 -10.07 -11.20 47.65
N LEU A 687 -11.03 -12.10 47.60
CA LEU A 687 -12.34 -11.96 48.25
C LEU A 687 -12.47 -12.97 49.39
N GLN A 688 -13.40 -12.70 50.31
CA GLN A 688 -13.65 -13.52 51.50
C GLN A 688 -15.10 -14.01 51.49
N GLU A 689 -15.32 -15.27 51.79
CA GLU A 689 -16.68 -15.81 51.90
C GLU A 689 -17.37 -15.37 53.18
N HIS A 690 -16.64 -15.10 54.25
CA HIS A 690 -17.22 -14.55 55.48
C HIS A 690 -17.89 -13.18 55.31
N ASP A 691 -17.64 -12.49 54.19
CA ASP A 691 -18.28 -11.22 53.81
C ASP A 691 -19.65 -11.44 53.12
N LEU A 692 -20.01 -12.67 52.77
CA LEU A 692 -21.32 -13.02 52.21
C LEU A 692 -22.44 -12.76 53.22
N ALA A 693 -23.68 -12.68 52.74
CA ALA A 693 -24.82 -12.37 53.60
C ALA A 693 -25.08 -13.42 54.70
N SER A 694 -24.66 -14.67 54.46
CA SER A 694 -24.67 -15.80 55.41
C SER A 694 -23.34 -15.96 56.17
N GLY A 695 -22.31 -15.17 55.84
CA GLY A 695 -20.96 -15.36 56.36
C GLY A 695 -20.77 -14.96 57.84
N THR A 696 -19.60 -15.30 58.39
CA THR A 696 -19.29 -15.07 59.81
C THR A 696 -18.77 -13.66 60.17
N ASP A 697 -18.43 -12.77 59.22
CA ASP A 697 -17.87 -11.43 59.53
C ASP A 697 -18.95 -10.38 59.85
N PRO A 698 -19.02 -9.83 61.07
CA PRO A 698 -19.95 -8.75 61.41
C PRO A 698 -19.64 -7.41 60.71
N ASP A 699 -18.42 -7.22 60.20
CA ASP A 699 -17.93 -6.00 59.54
C ASP A 699 -17.67 -6.22 58.03
N ALA A 700 -18.52 -7.03 57.38
CA ALA A 700 -18.39 -7.47 55.99
C ALA A 700 -17.88 -6.39 55.00
N THR A 701 -16.87 -6.76 54.21
CA THR A 701 -16.26 -5.90 53.20
C THR A 701 -16.93 -6.03 51.82
N ALA A 702 -16.29 -5.49 50.78
CA ALA A 702 -16.88 -5.45 49.45
C ALA A 702 -16.64 -6.78 48.71
N LEU A 703 -17.73 -7.45 48.35
CA LEU A 703 -17.74 -8.65 47.50
C LEU A 703 -17.55 -8.36 46.01
N THR A 704 -17.18 -7.14 45.65
CA THR A 704 -16.89 -6.73 44.28
C THR A 704 -15.51 -6.09 44.25
N GLN A 705 -14.59 -6.67 43.49
CA GLN A 705 -13.25 -6.14 43.31
C GLN A 705 -12.89 -6.05 41.82
N THR A 706 -12.09 -5.04 41.49
CA THR A 706 -11.62 -4.79 40.13
C THR A 706 -10.10 -4.88 40.10
N GLY A 707 -9.55 -5.63 39.14
CA GLY A 707 -8.12 -5.72 38.87
C GLY A 707 -7.78 -5.27 37.45
N ASN A 708 -6.56 -4.78 37.26
CA ASN A 708 -6.06 -4.40 35.93
C ASN A 708 -5.48 -5.60 35.18
N LEU A 709 -5.77 -5.73 33.89
CA LEU A 709 -5.24 -6.80 33.03
C LEU A 709 -3.86 -6.46 32.46
N ASN A 710 -3.52 -5.16 32.38
CA ASN A 710 -2.22 -4.65 31.95
C ASN A 710 -1.81 -5.05 30.52
N PHE A 711 -2.76 -5.11 29.59
CA PHE A 711 -2.46 -5.22 28.15
C PHE A 711 -1.92 -3.90 27.59
N THR A 712 -1.06 -4.02 26.57
CA THR A 712 -0.63 -2.91 25.72
C THR A 712 -1.11 -3.22 24.30
N PHE A 713 -1.96 -2.37 23.73
CA PHE A 713 -2.54 -2.56 22.38
C PHE A 713 -1.68 -1.97 21.25
N GLY A 714 -0.48 -1.47 21.58
CA GLY A 714 0.48 -0.95 20.61
C GLY A 714 0.00 0.27 19.83
N ALA A 715 0.58 0.46 18.66
CA ALA A 715 0.25 1.53 17.73
C ALA A 715 -1.21 1.46 17.25
N ASP A 716 -1.82 0.27 17.31
CA ASP A 716 -3.17 -0.06 16.86
C ASP A 716 -4.21 -0.02 18.01
N ASP A 717 -4.03 0.89 18.96
CA ASP A 717 -4.87 1.03 20.17
C ASP A 717 -6.27 1.64 19.96
N GLY A 718 -6.74 1.72 18.71
CA GLY A 718 -8.02 2.30 18.31
C GLY A 718 -9.23 1.73 19.06
N ASP A 719 -10.08 2.63 19.57
CA ASP A 719 -11.21 2.31 20.45
C ASP A 719 -12.42 3.20 20.08
N THR A 720 -12.94 2.99 18.86
CA THR A 720 -13.88 3.92 18.20
C THR A 720 -15.36 3.66 18.52
N ALA A 721 -15.69 2.57 19.21
CA ALA A 721 -17.06 2.15 19.52
C ALA A 721 -17.36 2.01 21.02
N ASP A 722 -16.49 2.51 21.91
CA ASP A 722 -16.65 2.41 23.36
C ASP A 722 -18.04 2.88 23.85
N THR A 723 -18.81 1.95 24.39
CA THR A 723 -20.11 2.19 25.03
C THR A 723 -20.06 2.16 26.57
N GLY A 724 -18.90 2.42 27.15
CA GLY A 724 -18.64 2.40 28.59
C GLY A 724 -18.09 1.07 29.08
N GLY A 725 -17.15 0.50 28.34
CA GLY A 725 -16.21 -0.52 28.80
C GLY A 725 -16.74 -1.94 29.04
N LEU A 726 -17.96 -2.31 28.62
CA LEU A 726 -18.48 -3.68 28.81
C LEU A 726 -19.03 -4.35 27.53
N GLN A 727 -19.06 -3.63 26.40
CA GLN A 727 -19.73 -4.11 25.18
C GLN A 727 -19.02 -3.68 23.90
N ASP A 728 -17.81 -4.18 23.74
CA ASP A 728 -17.10 -4.04 22.47
C ASP A 728 -17.14 -5.39 21.77
N THR A 729 -17.83 -5.42 20.63
CA THR A 729 -18.04 -6.67 19.90
C THR A 729 -16.70 -7.13 19.34
N PRO A 730 -16.22 -8.33 19.66
CA PRO A 730 -14.93 -8.81 19.15
C PRO A 730 -14.91 -8.78 17.61
N GLY A 731 -13.88 -8.18 17.04
CA GLY A 731 -13.75 -7.98 15.59
C GLY A 731 -14.59 -6.85 15.01
N GLY A 732 -15.00 -5.88 15.83
CA GLY A 732 -15.48 -4.58 15.36
C GLY A 732 -14.40 -3.86 14.55
N THR A 733 -14.77 -3.22 13.44
CA THR A 733 -13.82 -2.48 12.60
C THR A 733 -13.20 -1.31 13.37
N GLY A 734 -11.87 -1.29 13.54
CA GLY A 734 -11.16 -0.19 14.21
C GLY A 734 -11.43 -0.12 15.71
N ASN A 735 -11.59 -1.29 16.35
CA ASN A 735 -11.88 -1.36 17.77
C ASN A 735 -11.13 -2.52 18.42
N ARG A 736 -10.34 -2.21 19.44
CA ARG A 736 -9.77 -3.20 20.35
C ARG A 736 -10.87 -3.94 21.13
N SER A 737 -10.50 -5.03 21.77
CA SER A 737 -11.41 -5.80 22.63
C SER A 737 -10.66 -6.68 23.63
N VAL A 738 -11.31 -7.01 24.74
CA VAL A 738 -10.84 -8.01 25.70
C VAL A 738 -11.99 -8.96 26.02
N VAL A 739 -11.78 -10.25 25.74
CA VAL A 739 -12.79 -11.30 25.96
C VAL A 739 -12.22 -12.50 26.71
N PHE A 740 -13.08 -13.29 27.32
CA PHE A 740 -12.72 -14.60 27.82
C PHE A 740 -12.31 -15.51 26.66
N ALA A 741 -11.26 -16.32 26.89
CA ALA A 741 -10.96 -17.46 26.05
C ALA A 741 -12.12 -18.48 26.08
N ALA A 742 -12.02 -19.57 25.31
CA ALA A 742 -13.12 -20.54 25.22
C ALA A 742 -13.52 -21.05 26.62
N ILE A 743 -14.80 -21.39 26.81
CA ILE A 743 -15.31 -21.79 28.13
C ILE A 743 -14.60 -23.02 28.72
N ALA A 744 -13.97 -23.84 27.86
CA ALA A 744 -13.15 -24.98 28.27
C ALA A 744 -11.79 -24.59 28.88
N ASP A 745 -11.35 -23.35 28.65
CA ASP A 745 -10.09 -22.79 29.14
C ASP A 745 -10.29 -21.95 30.41
N GLN A 746 -11.55 -21.81 30.87
CA GLN A 746 -11.92 -21.16 32.13
C GLN A 746 -11.72 -22.13 33.31
N PRO A 747 -11.79 -21.67 34.58
CA PRO A 747 -11.48 -22.51 35.74
C PRO A 747 -12.21 -23.86 35.70
N THR A 748 -11.45 -24.96 35.67
CA THR A 748 -11.98 -26.35 35.72
C THR A 748 -11.74 -27.02 37.07
N GLN A 749 -11.05 -26.32 37.98
CA GLN A 749 -10.65 -26.83 39.30
C GLN A 749 -11.79 -26.75 40.31
N LEU A 750 -12.64 -25.72 40.17
CA LEU A 750 -13.83 -25.55 40.97
C LEU A 750 -14.98 -26.36 40.36
N THR A 751 -15.44 -27.37 41.09
CA THR A 751 -16.48 -28.27 40.58
C THR A 751 -17.84 -28.02 41.17
N THR A 752 -17.95 -27.47 42.39
CA THR A 752 -19.21 -27.39 43.13
C THR A 752 -19.35 -26.14 43.99
N SER A 753 -20.60 -25.79 44.31
CA SER A 753 -21.02 -24.84 45.34
C SER A 753 -22.22 -25.48 46.04
N ASP A 754 -22.25 -25.53 47.37
CA ASP A 754 -23.19 -26.31 48.19
C ASP A 754 -23.31 -27.77 47.70
N GLY A 755 -22.19 -28.37 47.29
CA GLY A 755 -22.14 -29.74 46.75
C GLY A 755 -22.83 -29.94 45.39
N ILE A 756 -23.28 -28.88 44.72
CA ILE A 756 -23.92 -28.91 43.39
C ILE A 756 -22.96 -28.42 42.31
N GLU A 757 -22.90 -29.14 41.18
CA GLU A 757 -22.00 -28.84 40.07
C GLU A 757 -22.22 -27.43 39.49
N LEU A 758 -21.13 -26.73 39.19
CA LEU A 758 -21.20 -25.41 38.57
C LEU A 758 -21.44 -25.48 37.05
N ASP A 759 -22.37 -24.66 36.56
CA ASP A 759 -22.60 -24.40 35.13
C ASP A 759 -22.09 -23.00 34.77
N TYR A 760 -21.04 -22.95 33.94
CA TYR A 760 -20.47 -21.70 33.45
C TYR A 760 -21.21 -21.21 32.21
N VAL A 761 -21.52 -19.92 32.17
CA VAL A 761 -22.19 -19.28 31.03
C VAL A 761 -21.45 -18.02 30.62
N LEU A 762 -20.93 -18.04 29.40
CA LEU A 762 -20.37 -16.86 28.74
C LEU A 762 -21.47 -16.13 27.96
N ASN A 763 -21.51 -14.79 28.06
CA ASN A 763 -22.42 -13.97 27.26
C ASN A 763 -22.09 -14.02 25.76
N SER A 764 -22.95 -13.46 24.91
CA SER A 764 -22.77 -13.50 23.44
C SER A 764 -21.50 -12.81 22.96
N ASP A 765 -21.06 -11.80 23.71
CA ASP A 765 -19.99 -10.89 23.31
C ASP A 765 -18.65 -11.31 23.95
N GLY A 766 -18.64 -12.35 24.78
CA GLY A 766 -17.43 -12.91 25.38
C GLY A 766 -16.85 -12.13 26.58
N THR A 767 -17.51 -11.07 27.04
CA THR A 767 -17.02 -10.16 28.09
C THR A 767 -17.51 -10.49 29.49
N VAL A 768 -18.56 -11.32 29.64
CA VAL A 768 -19.15 -11.65 30.95
C VAL A 768 -19.29 -13.16 31.13
N LEU A 769 -18.61 -13.69 32.15
CA LEU A 769 -18.69 -15.07 32.58
C LEU A 769 -19.49 -15.14 33.88
N THR A 770 -20.58 -15.91 33.89
CA THR A 770 -21.36 -16.19 35.11
C THR A 770 -21.22 -17.66 35.49
N ALA A 771 -20.89 -17.94 36.75
CA ALA A 771 -20.97 -19.28 37.31
C ALA A 771 -22.30 -19.46 38.06
N TYR A 772 -23.03 -20.52 37.71
CA TYR A 772 -24.29 -20.88 38.37
C TYR A 772 -24.15 -22.21 39.11
N LYS A 773 -24.77 -22.32 40.28
CA LYS A 773 -25.02 -23.58 40.98
C LYS A 773 -26.11 -24.37 40.25
N GLY A 774 -25.72 -25.43 39.54
CA GLY A 774 -26.62 -26.26 38.74
C GLY A 774 -27.11 -25.60 37.45
N ASP A 775 -28.04 -26.27 36.75
CA ASP A 775 -28.51 -25.88 35.41
C ASP A 775 -29.72 -24.92 35.41
N GLY A 776 -30.15 -24.47 36.58
CA GLY A 776 -31.35 -23.63 36.77
C GLY A 776 -31.21 -22.19 36.24
N ARG A 777 -29.97 -21.66 36.26
CA ARG A 777 -29.58 -20.33 35.76
C ARG A 777 -30.46 -19.18 36.26
N THR A 778 -30.89 -19.22 37.52
CA THR A 778 -31.63 -18.12 38.15
C THR A 778 -30.70 -17.15 38.86
N ASP A 779 -31.17 -15.94 39.21
CA ASP A 779 -30.35 -15.00 39.99
C ASP A 779 -29.97 -15.54 41.37
N ALA A 780 -30.77 -16.44 41.94
CA ALA A 780 -30.47 -17.10 43.21
C ALA A 780 -29.44 -18.23 43.08
N ASP A 781 -29.18 -18.70 41.85
CA ASP A 781 -28.19 -19.76 41.60
C ASP A 781 -26.81 -19.17 41.25
N LYS A 782 -26.64 -17.84 41.17
CA LYS A 782 -25.34 -17.25 40.82
C LYS A 782 -24.36 -17.39 41.97
N VAL A 783 -23.18 -17.93 41.68
CA VAL A 783 -22.07 -18.05 42.63
C VAL A 783 -21.12 -16.87 42.46
N PHE A 784 -20.73 -16.57 41.22
CA PHE A 784 -19.99 -15.35 40.91
C PHE A 784 -20.23 -14.86 39.49
N VAL A 785 -19.94 -13.58 39.26
CA VAL A 785 -19.96 -12.94 37.95
C VAL A 785 -18.62 -12.26 37.71
N VAL A 786 -18.04 -12.48 36.54
CA VAL A 786 -16.82 -11.80 36.11
C VAL A 786 -17.08 -11.04 34.83
N SER A 787 -16.76 -9.75 34.81
CA SER A 787 -16.92 -8.88 33.65
C SER A 787 -15.58 -8.27 33.24
N LEU A 788 -15.28 -8.30 31.96
CA LEU A 788 -14.08 -7.73 31.35
C LEU A 788 -14.40 -6.38 30.71
N SER A 789 -13.40 -5.50 30.75
CA SER A 789 -13.37 -4.20 30.10
C SER A 789 -12.04 -4.05 29.39
N ASP A 790 -12.05 -3.47 28.21
CA ASP A 790 -10.89 -3.09 27.40
C ASP A 790 -10.46 -1.63 27.60
N ASP A 791 -11.13 -0.88 28.50
CA ASP A 791 -10.75 0.48 28.86
C ASP A 791 -9.28 0.56 29.29
N GLY A 792 -8.51 1.44 28.63
CA GLY A 792 -7.11 1.66 28.96
C GLY A 792 -6.24 0.43 28.67
N SER A 793 -5.73 -0.22 29.73
CA SER A 793 -4.92 -1.46 29.62
C SER A 793 -5.77 -2.72 29.83
N GLY A 794 -7.08 -2.58 29.79
CA GLY A 794 -8.04 -3.59 30.19
C GLY A 794 -8.13 -3.79 31.71
N SER A 795 -9.32 -4.19 32.16
CA SER A 795 -9.61 -4.53 33.56
C SER A 795 -10.64 -5.66 33.65
N TYR A 796 -10.70 -6.31 34.80
CA TYR A 796 -11.77 -7.24 35.14
C TYR A 796 -12.43 -6.82 36.44
N THR A 797 -13.72 -7.10 36.59
CA THR A 797 -14.45 -6.97 37.84
C THR A 797 -15.03 -8.33 38.23
N PHE A 798 -14.72 -8.78 39.44
CA PHE A 798 -15.21 -10.02 40.02
C PHE A 798 -16.21 -9.70 41.13
N GLU A 799 -17.40 -10.28 41.05
CA GLU A 799 -18.46 -10.17 42.06
C GLU A 799 -18.76 -11.57 42.63
N LEU A 800 -18.52 -11.75 43.93
CA LEU A 800 -18.87 -12.97 44.68
C LEU A 800 -20.31 -12.85 45.21
N LEU A 801 -21.14 -13.84 44.90
CA LEU A 801 -22.59 -13.83 45.18
C LEU A 801 -23.05 -15.05 46.00
N GLY A 802 -22.29 -16.14 45.97
CA GLY A 802 -22.49 -17.34 46.76
C GLY A 802 -21.15 -17.97 47.14
N ASN A 803 -21.19 -18.96 48.04
CA ASN A 803 -20.04 -19.72 48.51
C ASN A 803 -19.43 -20.60 47.43
N ILE A 804 -18.16 -20.92 47.58
CA ILE A 804 -17.42 -21.85 46.73
C ILE A 804 -16.95 -22.98 47.62
N ASP A 805 -17.22 -24.24 47.27
CA ASP A 805 -16.79 -25.35 48.13
C ASP A 805 -15.26 -25.44 48.15
N HIS A 806 -14.63 -25.31 49.32
CA HIS A 806 -13.17 -25.33 49.42
C HIS A 806 -12.55 -26.74 49.44
N ASP A 807 -13.40 -27.76 49.40
CA ASP A 807 -13.00 -29.15 49.54
C ASP A 807 -13.24 -29.98 48.27
N LEU A 808 -12.19 -30.59 47.72
CA LEU A 808 -12.36 -31.51 46.59
C LEU A 808 -13.00 -32.81 47.11
N PRO A 809 -14.19 -33.24 46.64
CA PRO A 809 -14.84 -34.44 47.13
C PRO A 809 -13.92 -35.66 47.03
N GLY A 810 -13.46 -36.15 48.19
CA GLY A 810 -12.58 -37.32 48.33
C GLY A 810 -11.08 -37.03 48.43
N SER A 811 -10.63 -35.78 48.58
CA SER A 811 -9.21 -35.42 48.69
C SER A 811 -8.67 -35.40 50.13
N GLY A 812 -9.53 -35.15 51.13
CA GLY A 812 -9.17 -35.09 52.55
C GLY A 812 -8.21 -33.95 52.91
N ALA A 813 -8.17 -32.89 52.11
CA ALA A 813 -7.35 -31.71 52.32
C ALA A 813 -8.20 -30.44 52.12
N MET A 814 -8.59 -29.84 53.25
CA MET A 814 -9.26 -28.53 53.31
C MET A 814 -8.28 -27.44 52.88
N SER A 815 -8.71 -26.51 52.02
CA SER A 815 -7.90 -25.37 51.58
C SER A 815 -8.50 -24.08 52.12
N GLU A 816 -7.76 -23.30 52.93
CA GLU A 816 -8.24 -22.01 53.43
C GLU A 816 -8.48 -20.94 52.32
N SER A 817 -8.23 -21.28 51.05
CA SER A 817 -8.44 -20.41 49.90
C SER A 817 -8.36 -21.17 48.57
N TRP A 818 -9.13 -20.74 47.56
CA TRP A 818 -9.04 -21.18 46.17
C TRP A 818 -8.61 -20.08 45.22
N ASP A 819 -7.65 -20.43 44.36
CA ASP A 819 -7.19 -19.57 43.28
C ASP A 819 -7.90 -19.95 41.96
N LEU A 820 -8.69 -19.02 41.45
CA LEU A 820 -9.40 -19.11 40.17
C LEU A 820 -8.61 -18.38 39.09
N ASP A 821 -8.06 -19.14 38.14
CA ASP A 821 -7.33 -18.62 36.98
C ASP A 821 -8.26 -18.48 35.77
N PHE A 822 -8.40 -17.26 35.25
CA PHE A 822 -9.23 -16.94 34.11
C PHE A 822 -8.38 -16.61 32.89
N ALA A 823 -8.64 -17.29 31.77
CA ALA A 823 -7.97 -17.04 30.51
C ALA A 823 -8.72 -16.01 29.68
N VAL A 824 -8.00 -15.04 29.12
CA VAL A 824 -8.53 -13.96 28.30
C VAL A 824 -7.73 -13.79 27.00
N ILE A 825 -8.36 -13.21 26.00
CA ILE A 825 -7.76 -12.84 24.72
C ILE A 825 -8.00 -11.35 24.54
N ALA A 826 -6.92 -10.59 24.41
CA ALA A 826 -6.97 -9.20 24.00
C ALA A 826 -6.73 -9.12 22.49
N SER A 827 -7.50 -8.27 21.81
CA SER A 827 -7.28 -7.92 20.40
C SER A 827 -7.12 -6.41 20.28
N ASP A 828 -6.20 -5.94 19.45
CA ASP A 828 -6.11 -4.53 19.09
C ASP A 828 -7.16 -4.16 18.02
N SER A 829 -7.05 -2.96 17.44
CA SER A 829 -8.06 -2.41 16.54
C SER A 829 -8.04 -2.98 15.12
N ASP A 830 -6.94 -3.61 14.73
CA ASP A 830 -6.76 -4.25 13.43
C ASP A 830 -7.01 -5.77 13.50
N GLY A 831 -7.07 -6.33 14.72
CA GLY A 831 -7.53 -7.68 15.01
C GLY A 831 -6.40 -8.66 15.31
N ASP A 832 -5.18 -8.19 15.50
CA ASP A 832 -4.10 -8.95 16.09
C ASP A 832 -4.41 -9.28 17.56
N THR A 833 -3.94 -10.44 18.02
CA THR A 833 -4.39 -11.02 19.31
C THR A 833 -3.24 -11.46 20.19
N VAL A 834 -3.43 -11.30 21.50
CA VAL A 834 -2.55 -11.80 22.55
C VAL A 834 -3.34 -12.49 23.66
N GLU A 835 -2.84 -13.63 24.12
CA GLU A 835 -3.41 -14.37 25.25
C GLU A 835 -2.89 -13.80 26.57
N GLY A 836 -3.76 -13.75 27.58
CA GLY A 836 -3.40 -13.39 28.95
C GLY A 836 -4.21 -14.17 29.99
N ASP A 837 -3.82 -14.07 31.24
CA ASP A 837 -4.51 -14.67 32.37
C ASP A 837 -4.52 -13.75 33.58
N PHE A 838 -5.54 -13.90 34.43
CA PHE A 838 -5.59 -13.27 35.75
C PHE A 838 -6.11 -14.24 36.80
N ARG A 839 -5.74 -13.96 38.06
CA ARG A 839 -6.07 -14.79 39.21
C ARG A 839 -6.97 -14.05 40.20
N VAL A 840 -8.02 -14.72 40.65
CA VAL A 840 -8.85 -14.32 41.78
C VAL A 840 -8.70 -15.35 42.88
N SER A 841 -8.30 -14.93 44.07
CA SER A 841 -8.28 -15.81 45.24
C SER A 841 -9.58 -15.60 46.03
N VAL A 842 -10.31 -16.67 46.31
CA VAL A 842 -11.44 -16.64 47.26
C VAL A 842 -10.99 -17.35 48.52
N VAL A 843 -11.17 -16.72 49.67
CA VAL A 843 -10.78 -17.25 50.98
C VAL A 843 -12.04 -17.79 51.64
N ASP A 844 -11.88 -18.98 52.21
CA ASP A 844 -12.94 -19.77 52.82
C ASP A 844 -13.56 -19.09 54.05
N ASP A 845 -14.82 -19.41 54.36
CA ASP A 845 -15.49 -19.07 55.62
C ASP A 845 -15.54 -20.29 56.51
N ALA A 846 -15.18 -20.14 57.78
CA ALA A 846 -15.18 -21.24 58.75
C ALA A 846 -16.29 -21.01 59.78
N PRO A 847 -16.85 -22.06 60.41
CA PRO A 847 -17.93 -21.90 61.35
C PRO A 847 -17.40 -21.29 62.65
N LEU A 848 -18.19 -20.41 63.27
CA LEU A 848 -17.86 -19.74 64.50
C LEU A 848 -18.80 -20.17 65.64
N SER A 849 -18.25 -20.87 66.62
CA SER A 849 -18.96 -21.14 67.88
C SER A 849 -18.79 -19.95 68.83
N SER A 850 -19.92 -19.49 69.38
CA SER A 850 -19.95 -18.53 70.48
C SER A 850 -20.47 -19.20 71.75
N GLU A 851 -20.33 -18.55 72.91
CA GLU A 851 -20.67 -19.13 74.23
C GLU A 851 -22.01 -19.89 74.23
N PRO A 852 -22.01 -21.24 74.32
CA PRO A 852 -23.23 -22.06 74.28
C PRO A 852 -24.16 -21.78 75.46
N VAL A 853 -25.46 -22.03 75.30
CA VAL A 853 -26.44 -21.82 76.36
C VAL A 853 -26.37 -22.97 77.36
N ALA A 854 -25.90 -22.70 78.58
CA ALA A 854 -25.92 -23.66 79.67
C ALA A 854 -27.36 -24.04 80.09
N SER A 855 -27.54 -25.27 80.56
CA SER A 855 -28.84 -25.76 81.07
C SER A 855 -28.68 -26.56 82.35
N ALA A 856 -29.80 -26.89 82.98
CA ALA A 856 -29.84 -27.72 84.18
C ALA A 856 -31.02 -28.69 84.13
N VAL A 857 -30.86 -29.83 84.81
CA VAL A 857 -31.90 -30.85 85.04
C VAL A 857 -31.89 -31.26 86.50
N GLU A 858 -33.03 -31.73 86.98
CA GLU A 858 -33.22 -32.14 88.37
C GLU A 858 -33.52 -33.64 88.47
N GLU A 859 -32.88 -34.31 89.43
CA GLU A 859 -33.15 -35.72 89.71
C GLU A 859 -34.52 -35.95 90.36
N GLU A 860 -35.09 -34.94 91.01
CA GLU A 860 -36.41 -35.06 91.62
C GLU A 860 -37.56 -35.16 90.61
N ASP A 861 -37.36 -34.69 89.38
CA ASP A 861 -38.31 -34.80 88.29
C ASP A 861 -38.37 -36.19 87.66
N LEU A 862 -37.40 -37.07 87.97
CA LEU A 862 -37.45 -38.47 87.56
C LEU A 862 -38.71 -39.16 88.14
N PRO A 863 -39.26 -40.22 87.50
CA PRO A 863 -40.52 -40.85 87.92
C PRO A 863 -40.57 -41.40 89.36
N TRP A 864 -39.41 -41.50 90.03
CA TRP A 864 -39.24 -41.96 91.40
C TRP A 864 -38.58 -40.93 92.31
N GLY A 865 -38.33 -39.72 91.81
CA GLY A 865 -37.82 -38.59 92.56
C GLY A 865 -38.79 -38.15 93.65
N ASN A 866 -38.27 -37.39 94.61
CA ASN A 866 -38.95 -37.10 95.85
C ASN A 866 -39.51 -35.66 95.92
N ASP A 867 -40.04 -35.16 94.78
CA ASP A 867 -40.78 -33.89 94.56
C ASP A 867 -41.07 -33.11 95.84
N ASP A 868 -40.14 -32.20 96.12
CA ASP A 868 -40.33 -31.09 97.00
C ASP A 868 -41.30 -30.10 96.33
N ARG A 869 -42.60 -30.24 96.59
CA ARG A 869 -43.65 -29.40 95.95
C ARG A 869 -43.60 -27.89 96.26
N ASP A 870 -42.47 -27.28 96.61
CA ASP A 870 -42.34 -25.83 96.80
C ASP A 870 -42.19 -25.10 95.45
N PRO A 871 -43.18 -24.31 95.00
CA PRO A 871 -43.09 -23.57 93.75
C PRO A 871 -42.18 -22.33 93.82
N PHE A 872 -41.39 -22.19 94.89
CA PHE A 872 -40.44 -21.09 95.12
C PHE A 872 -39.07 -21.60 95.52
N ASP A 873 -38.71 -22.82 95.12
CA ASP A 873 -37.36 -23.26 95.38
C ASP A 873 -36.35 -22.33 94.70
N ILE A 874 -35.36 -21.93 95.49
CA ILE A 874 -34.25 -21.08 95.09
C ILE A 874 -33.03 -21.95 95.38
N ASP A 875 -32.78 -22.88 94.46
CA ASP A 875 -31.72 -23.89 94.50
C ASP A 875 -30.34 -23.31 94.21
N GLY A 876 -30.06 -22.13 94.77
CA GLY A 876 -28.77 -21.46 94.60
C GLY A 876 -28.40 -21.10 93.16
N LEU A 877 -29.27 -21.37 92.18
CA LEU A 877 -29.01 -21.13 90.77
C LEU A 877 -28.80 -19.64 90.52
N PRO A 878 -27.87 -19.28 89.61
CA PRO A 878 -27.87 -17.94 89.03
C PRO A 878 -29.28 -17.68 88.47
N ALA A 879 -29.87 -16.53 88.79
CA ALA A 879 -31.25 -16.16 88.44
C ALA A 879 -31.52 -16.02 86.91
N ASP A 880 -30.70 -16.62 86.06
CA ASP A 880 -30.61 -16.38 84.60
C ASP A 880 -31.15 -17.53 83.74
N LEU A 881 -31.49 -18.71 84.31
CA LEU A 881 -31.93 -19.88 83.53
C LEU A 881 -33.44 -19.98 83.23
N GLY A 882 -34.28 -19.10 83.79
CA GLY A 882 -35.59 -18.71 83.25
C GLY A 882 -36.73 -19.74 83.02
N THR A 883 -36.52 -21.06 83.16
CA THR A 883 -37.54 -22.11 82.92
C THR A 883 -37.72 -23.03 84.14
N PRO A 884 -38.92 -23.62 84.36
CA PRO A 884 -39.06 -24.73 85.30
C PRO A 884 -38.14 -25.86 84.86
N LEU A 885 -37.41 -26.42 85.82
CA LEU A 885 -36.50 -27.54 85.59
C LEU A 885 -37.33 -28.81 85.39
N THR A 886 -36.77 -29.74 84.61
CA THR A 886 -37.37 -31.04 84.30
C THR A 886 -36.27 -32.10 84.21
N GLU A 887 -36.64 -33.38 84.07
CA GLU A 887 -35.71 -34.46 83.73
C GLU A 887 -35.07 -34.32 82.33
N GLN A 888 -35.43 -33.28 81.56
CA GLN A 888 -34.89 -32.99 80.22
C GLN A 888 -34.53 -31.51 80.06
N ALA A 889 -33.49 -31.24 79.29
CA ALA A 889 -33.10 -29.87 78.91
C ALA A 889 -32.73 -29.81 77.42
N THR A 890 -33.18 -28.75 76.75
CA THR A 890 -32.79 -28.44 75.37
C THR A 890 -32.31 -27.00 75.32
N ALA A 891 -31.13 -26.77 74.76
CA ALA A 891 -30.58 -25.42 74.62
C ALA A 891 -29.71 -25.27 73.35
N SER A 892 -29.48 -24.02 72.96
CA SER A 892 -28.70 -23.66 71.76
C SER A 892 -27.21 -23.85 72.00
N LEU A 893 -26.51 -24.29 70.95
CA LEU A 893 -25.05 -24.32 70.88
C LEU A 893 -24.46 -22.98 70.40
N ASN A 894 -25.30 -22.05 69.91
CA ASN A 894 -24.91 -20.72 69.42
C ASN A 894 -23.81 -20.77 68.35
N ILE A 895 -23.94 -21.68 67.39
CA ILE A 895 -23.08 -21.84 66.23
C ILE A 895 -23.55 -20.89 65.12
N THR A 896 -22.62 -20.10 64.58
CA THR A 896 -22.78 -19.41 63.30
C THR A 896 -22.08 -20.26 62.25
N TRP A 897 -22.87 -20.82 61.33
CA TRP A 897 -22.37 -21.83 60.39
C TRP A 897 -21.57 -21.27 59.22
N GLY A 898 -21.68 -19.98 58.92
CA GLY A 898 -20.93 -19.35 57.83
C GLY A 898 -21.65 -19.38 56.49
N ALA A 899 -20.94 -19.00 55.43
CA ALA A 899 -21.49 -18.79 54.10
C ALA A 899 -22.02 -20.07 53.43
N ASP A 900 -21.51 -21.24 53.83
CA ASP A 900 -21.78 -22.58 53.32
C ASP A 900 -22.66 -23.41 54.28
N ASP A 901 -23.71 -22.81 54.84
CA ASP A 901 -24.53 -23.39 55.91
C ASP A 901 -25.55 -24.48 55.49
N THR A 902 -25.31 -25.21 54.40
CA THR A 902 -26.24 -26.21 53.85
C THR A 902 -26.60 -27.31 54.86
N ASP A 903 -27.91 -27.46 55.11
CA ASP A 903 -28.48 -28.33 56.15
C ASP A 903 -29.77 -29.02 55.67
N SER A 904 -30.04 -30.23 56.18
CA SER A 904 -31.33 -30.91 56.02
C SER A 904 -31.91 -31.30 57.36
N ALA A 905 -33.16 -30.87 57.59
CA ALA A 905 -33.82 -31.02 58.88
C ALA A 905 -33.71 -32.42 59.53
N ASP A 906 -33.39 -32.40 60.82
CA ASP A 906 -33.25 -33.57 61.66
C ASP A 906 -34.53 -34.42 61.74
N THR A 907 -34.34 -35.69 62.10
CA THR A 907 -35.45 -36.58 62.45
C THR A 907 -35.47 -36.88 63.95
N GLU A 908 -36.65 -36.99 64.56
CA GLU A 908 -36.75 -37.41 65.97
C GLU A 908 -36.90 -38.93 66.11
N VAL A 909 -36.08 -39.54 66.97
CA VAL A 909 -36.22 -40.94 67.42
C VAL A 909 -36.21 -40.98 68.94
N ASP A 910 -37.26 -41.56 69.54
CA ASP A 910 -37.44 -41.66 71.00
C ASP A 910 -37.32 -40.32 71.76
N GLY A 911 -37.72 -39.23 71.11
CA GLY A 911 -37.73 -37.88 71.68
C GLY A 911 -36.37 -37.20 71.72
N LEU A 912 -35.36 -37.73 71.00
CA LEU A 912 -34.05 -37.11 70.76
C LEU A 912 -33.90 -36.78 69.26
N PRO A 913 -33.22 -35.67 68.90
CA PRO A 913 -32.84 -35.42 67.53
C PRO A 913 -31.83 -36.47 67.05
N VAL A 914 -31.96 -36.83 65.79
CA VAL A 914 -31.02 -37.65 65.04
C VAL A 914 -30.67 -36.84 63.82
N GLN A 915 -29.41 -36.36 63.81
CA GLN A 915 -28.85 -35.64 62.68
C GLN A 915 -29.00 -36.44 61.41
N ASP A 916 -29.23 -35.74 60.31
CA ASP A 916 -29.24 -36.39 59.03
C ASP A 916 -27.84 -36.94 58.72
N THR A 917 -27.79 -38.07 58.03
CA THR A 917 -26.49 -38.66 57.69
C THR A 917 -25.86 -37.84 56.59
N ALA A 918 -24.68 -37.27 56.87
CA ALA A 918 -23.80 -36.64 55.88
C ALA A 918 -23.83 -37.42 54.56
N THR A 919 -24.65 -36.95 53.63
CA THR A 919 -24.68 -37.52 52.30
C THR A 919 -23.42 -37.04 51.58
N ALA A 920 -23.02 -37.66 50.48
CA ALA A 920 -21.79 -37.33 49.75
C ALA A 920 -21.81 -35.94 49.06
N GLY A 921 -22.45 -34.92 49.65
CA GLY A 921 -22.70 -33.61 49.05
C GLY A 921 -22.78 -32.47 50.06
N GLY A 922 -21.85 -32.44 51.02
CA GLY A 922 -21.57 -31.25 51.84
C GLY A 922 -22.75 -30.74 52.66
N GLN A 923 -23.05 -31.43 53.77
CA GLN A 923 -24.01 -30.97 54.78
C GLN A 923 -23.24 -30.68 56.06
N ARG A 924 -23.65 -29.63 56.77
CA ARG A 924 -23.12 -29.32 58.10
C ARG A 924 -23.42 -30.46 59.11
N SER A 925 -22.77 -30.43 60.27
CA SER A 925 -22.96 -31.42 61.35
C SER A 925 -22.43 -30.92 62.70
N VAL A 926 -22.94 -31.49 63.80
CA VAL A 926 -22.34 -31.30 65.15
C VAL A 926 -22.08 -32.65 65.80
N VAL A 927 -20.83 -32.95 66.15
CA VAL A 927 -20.46 -34.23 66.77
C VAL A 927 -19.68 -34.04 68.07
N PHE A 928 -19.73 -35.02 68.98
CA PHE A 928 -18.90 -35.02 70.19
C PHE A 928 -17.42 -35.34 69.90
N SER A 929 -17.11 -36.00 68.77
CA SER A 929 -15.73 -36.31 68.37
C SER A 929 -15.61 -36.70 66.90
N ASP A 930 -14.47 -36.40 66.26
CA ASP A 930 -14.12 -36.82 64.89
C ASP A 930 -13.83 -38.33 64.72
N ALA A 931 -14.06 -39.15 65.76
CA ALA A 931 -13.70 -40.56 65.74
C ALA A 931 -14.67 -41.36 64.84
N ALA A 932 -14.26 -41.59 63.59
CA ALA A 932 -14.87 -42.59 62.72
C ALA A 932 -14.55 -44.00 63.25
N ASP A 933 -15.38 -44.52 64.16
CA ASP A 933 -15.74 -45.94 64.36
C ASP A 933 -16.21 -46.18 65.82
N GLY A 934 -17.32 -46.91 65.98
CA GLY A 934 -17.94 -47.27 67.27
C GLY A 934 -17.09 -48.17 68.20
N GLU A 935 -15.95 -47.66 68.67
CA GLU A 935 -15.14 -48.21 69.76
C GLU A 935 -15.00 -47.18 70.91
N ILE A 936 -14.79 -47.67 72.13
CA ILE A 936 -14.80 -46.89 73.39
C ILE A 936 -13.89 -45.65 73.29
N VAL A 937 -14.51 -44.47 73.34
CA VAL A 937 -13.82 -43.17 73.43
C VAL A 937 -13.23 -43.01 74.83
N ASP A 938 -12.07 -42.34 74.95
CA ASP A 938 -11.59 -41.86 76.25
C ASP A 938 -12.59 -40.81 76.75
N ILE A 939 -13.51 -41.19 77.64
CA ILE A 939 -14.62 -40.31 78.04
C ILE A 939 -14.13 -38.97 78.63
N ALA A 940 -12.89 -38.93 79.17
CA ALA A 940 -12.27 -37.70 79.66
C ALA A 940 -11.88 -36.71 78.54
N SER A 941 -11.97 -37.10 77.26
CA SER A 941 -11.80 -36.22 76.09
C SER A 941 -13.11 -35.74 75.47
N VAL A 942 -14.25 -36.07 76.10
CA VAL A 942 -15.59 -35.69 75.62
C VAL A 942 -16.40 -35.03 76.74
N ILE A 943 -16.22 -35.49 77.99
CA ILE A 943 -16.88 -34.92 79.16
C ILE A 943 -15.85 -34.49 80.19
N ALA A 944 -15.94 -33.25 80.64
CA ALA A 944 -15.37 -32.78 81.90
C ALA A 944 -16.46 -32.68 82.97
N VAL A 945 -16.18 -33.16 84.18
CA VAL A 945 -17.16 -33.16 85.28
C VAL A 945 -16.59 -32.40 86.47
N GLU A 946 -17.36 -31.48 87.05
CA GLU A 946 -17.01 -30.75 88.27
C GLU A 946 -18.11 -30.93 89.33
N ASP A 947 -17.73 -31.00 90.60
CA ASP A 947 -18.68 -30.91 91.73
C ASP A 947 -19.19 -29.47 91.95
N GLY A 948 -20.13 -29.29 92.87
CA GLY A 948 -20.70 -27.97 93.20
C GLY A 948 -19.68 -26.98 93.80
N GLU A 949 -18.46 -27.41 94.11
CA GLU A 949 -17.35 -26.56 94.57
C GLU A 949 -16.32 -26.27 93.46
N GLY A 950 -16.53 -26.79 92.23
CA GLY A 950 -15.66 -26.64 91.07
C GLY A 950 -14.44 -27.59 91.08
N ALA A 951 -14.49 -28.70 91.82
CA ALA A 951 -13.44 -29.70 91.81
C ALA A 951 -13.69 -30.73 90.70
N ALA A 952 -12.69 -30.92 89.83
CA ALA A 952 -12.76 -31.90 88.74
C ALA A 952 -12.90 -33.35 89.25
N ILE A 953 -13.88 -34.06 88.72
CA ILE A 953 -14.18 -35.47 88.94
C ILE A 953 -13.77 -36.25 87.69
N ASP A 954 -13.15 -37.41 87.87
CA ASP A 954 -12.89 -38.33 86.76
C ASP A 954 -14.22 -38.95 86.30
N PRO A 955 -14.70 -38.69 85.07
CA PRO A 955 -15.98 -39.23 84.58
C PRO A 955 -16.04 -40.75 84.66
N ALA A 956 -14.92 -41.48 84.55
CA ALA A 956 -14.89 -42.94 84.68
C ALA A 956 -15.20 -43.45 86.11
N THR A 957 -15.25 -42.55 87.10
CA THR A 957 -15.55 -42.87 88.50
C THR A 957 -16.98 -42.55 88.90
N LEU A 958 -17.77 -41.94 88.02
CA LEU A 958 -19.18 -41.68 88.26
C LEU A 958 -19.95 -43.00 88.43
N THR A 959 -20.91 -42.97 89.34
CA THR A 959 -21.80 -44.10 89.61
C THR A 959 -23.25 -43.65 89.59
N SER A 960 -24.15 -44.60 89.32
CA SER A 960 -25.59 -44.43 89.50
C SER A 960 -26.07 -45.54 90.41
N ARG A 961 -26.61 -45.19 91.58
CA ARG A 961 -27.03 -46.15 92.63
C ARG A 961 -25.90 -47.09 93.08
N GLY A 962 -24.66 -46.60 92.99
CA GLY A 962 -23.42 -47.32 93.32
C GLY A 962 -22.85 -48.20 92.20
N ASP A 963 -23.50 -48.28 91.03
CA ASP A 963 -22.99 -48.99 89.86
C ASP A 963 -22.19 -48.03 88.97
N ALA A 964 -21.00 -48.44 88.51
CA ALA A 964 -20.14 -47.61 87.67
C ALA A 964 -20.74 -47.35 86.29
N LEU A 965 -20.56 -46.13 85.78
CA LEU A 965 -21.03 -45.75 84.45
C LEU A 965 -20.11 -46.27 83.33
N SER A 966 -20.72 -46.60 82.20
CA SER A 966 -20.07 -46.88 80.93
C SER A 966 -20.70 -46.00 79.86
N TYR A 967 -19.88 -45.37 79.03
CA TYR A 967 -20.33 -44.39 78.05
C TYR A 967 -20.24 -44.97 76.65
N VAL A 968 -21.30 -44.79 75.87
CA VAL A 968 -21.41 -45.28 74.51
C VAL A 968 -21.76 -44.10 73.61
N LEU A 969 -20.86 -43.79 72.68
CA LEU A 969 -21.10 -42.84 71.60
C LEU A 969 -21.69 -43.58 70.40
N SER A 970 -22.68 -42.99 69.73
CA SER A 970 -23.25 -43.51 68.48
C SER A 970 -22.23 -43.51 67.34
N ASN A 971 -22.48 -44.30 66.30
CA ASN A 971 -21.53 -44.45 65.18
C ASN A 971 -21.34 -43.17 64.35
N ASP A 972 -22.31 -42.26 64.41
CA ASP A 972 -22.31 -40.94 63.77
C ASP A 972 -21.78 -39.84 64.71
N GLY A 973 -21.47 -40.15 65.98
CA GLY A 973 -20.87 -39.20 66.91
C GLY A 973 -21.83 -38.18 67.53
N THR A 974 -23.14 -38.29 67.30
CA THR A 974 -24.15 -37.27 67.67
C THR A 974 -24.91 -37.60 68.95
N LEU A 975 -24.91 -38.86 69.40
CA LEU A 975 -25.61 -39.32 70.61
C LEU A 975 -24.65 -40.01 71.59
N LEU A 976 -24.51 -39.43 72.77
CA LEU A 976 -23.77 -40.01 73.89
C LEU A 976 -24.74 -40.57 74.93
N THR A 977 -24.63 -41.85 75.25
CA THR A 977 -25.44 -42.50 76.29
C THR A 977 -24.56 -43.04 77.41
N ALA A 978 -24.86 -42.65 78.65
CA ALA A 978 -24.26 -43.23 79.84
C ALA A 978 -25.14 -44.37 80.38
N TYR A 979 -24.54 -45.53 80.63
CA TYR A 979 -25.20 -46.74 81.13
C TYR A 979 -24.64 -47.18 82.47
N ALA A 980 -25.51 -47.61 83.38
CA ALA A 980 -25.13 -48.41 84.54
C ALA A 980 -25.27 -49.91 84.19
N ASN A 981 -24.31 -50.73 84.62
CA ASN A 981 -24.26 -52.18 84.34
C ASN A 981 -24.34 -52.54 82.83
N TYR A 982 -23.70 -51.75 81.97
CA TYR A 982 -23.69 -51.96 80.52
C TYR A 982 -23.30 -53.41 80.13
N GLY A 983 -24.09 -54.03 79.24
CA GLY A 983 -23.89 -55.41 78.78
C GLY A 983 -24.35 -56.51 79.74
N ASP A 984 -24.95 -56.18 80.90
CA ASP A 984 -25.65 -57.12 81.78
C ASP A 984 -27.18 -57.14 81.50
N THR A 985 -27.87 -58.13 82.02
CA THR A 985 -29.34 -58.25 82.05
C THR A 985 -30.05 -57.15 82.85
N GLU A 986 -29.32 -56.35 83.62
CA GLU A 986 -29.81 -55.21 84.41
C GLU A 986 -29.24 -53.86 83.89
N GLU A 987 -28.88 -53.79 82.60
CA GLU A 987 -28.48 -52.53 81.93
C GLU A 987 -29.57 -51.46 82.03
N ARG A 988 -29.16 -50.25 82.40
CA ARG A 988 -30.05 -49.07 82.55
C ARG A 988 -29.35 -47.84 81.98
N SER A 989 -30.02 -47.05 81.15
CA SER A 989 -29.53 -45.72 80.78
C SER A 989 -29.64 -44.79 81.99
N VAL A 990 -28.64 -43.94 82.17
CA VAL A 990 -28.55 -42.96 83.26
C VAL A 990 -28.78 -41.57 82.71
N PHE A 991 -28.08 -41.20 81.64
CA PHE A 991 -28.43 -40.02 80.85
C PHE A 991 -28.10 -40.25 79.38
N ARG A 992 -28.74 -39.45 78.53
CA ARG A 992 -28.54 -39.38 77.08
C ARG A 992 -28.36 -37.93 76.66
N VAL A 993 -27.40 -37.67 75.78
CA VAL A 993 -27.14 -36.35 75.22
C VAL A 993 -27.09 -36.47 73.71
N ALA A 994 -28.02 -35.83 73.03
CA ALA A 994 -28.06 -35.76 71.57
C ALA A 994 -27.71 -34.35 71.10
N LEU A 995 -26.92 -34.25 70.05
CA LEU A 995 -26.62 -33.02 69.34
C LEU A 995 -27.48 -32.93 68.09
N SER A 996 -27.82 -31.71 67.70
CA SER A 996 -28.56 -31.36 66.50
C SER A 996 -27.86 -30.16 65.84
N ASP A 997 -27.75 -30.19 64.53
CA ASP A 997 -27.19 -29.15 63.68
C ASP A 997 -28.27 -28.24 63.06
N ASP A 998 -29.55 -28.51 63.35
CA ASP A 998 -30.65 -27.61 63.02
C ASP A 998 -30.43 -26.20 63.62
N ALA A 999 -30.77 -25.17 62.85
CA ALA A 999 -30.68 -23.76 63.24
C ALA A 999 -29.26 -23.33 63.70
N GLU A 1000 -29.09 -22.81 64.93
CA GLU A 1000 -27.78 -22.41 65.49
C GLU A 1000 -27.06 -23.59 66.19
N GLY A 1001 -27.50 -24.82 65.88
CA GLY A 1001 -27.16 -26.03 66.61
C GLY A 1001 -27.83 -26.07 67.99
N SER A 1002 -28.13 -27.27 68.46
CA SER A 1002 -28.68 -27.48 69.80
C SER A 1002 -28.25 -28.80 70.40
N TYR A 1003 -28.37 -28.90 71.72
CA TYR A 1003 -28.26 -30.18 72.41
C TYR A 1003 -29.54 -30.48 73.17
N GLN A 1004 -29.83 -31.76 73.32
CA GLN A 1004 -30.87 -32.26 74.21
C GLN A 1004 -30.28 -33.26 75.20
N PHE A 1005 -30.37 -32.92 76.48
CA PHE A 1005 -30.01 -33.77 77.60
C PHE A 1005 -31.26 -34.41 78.20
N ILE A 1006 -31.26 -35.72 78.39
CA ILE A 1006 -32.31 -36.47 79.08
C ILE A 1006 -31.66 -37.24 80.22
N LEU A 1007 -32.14 -37.00 81.44
CA LEU A 1007 -31.82 -37.78 82.62
C LEU A 1007 -32.81 -38.94 82.72
N ASP A 1008 -32.32 -40.17 82.67
CA ASP A 1008 -33.13 -41.39 82.75
C ASP A 1008 -33.07 -42.03 84.14
N ASP A 1009 -32.00 -41.79 84.89
CA ASP A 1009 -31.78 -42.32 86.23
C ASP A 1009 -30.86 -41.42 87.06
N THR A 1010 -30.90 -41.59 88.38
CA THR A 1010 -30.15 -40.81 89.37
C THR A 1010 -28.63 -40.95 89.19
N LEU A 1011 -27.89 -39.86 89.31
CA LEU A 1011 -26.43 -39.79 89.30
C LEU A 1011 -25.95 -39.65 90.75
N ASP A 1012 -24.92 -40.40 91.16
CA ASP A 1012 -24.45 -40.30 92.55
C ASP A 1012 -23.52 -39.09 92.72
N HIS A 1013 -23.95 -38.10 93.51
CA HIS A 1013 -23.15 -36.92 93.84
C HIS A 1013 -22.06 -37.23 94.90
N PRO A 1014 -20.85 -36.64 94.77
CA PRO A 1014 -19.73 -36.88 95.69
C PRO A 1014 -19.96 -36.25 97.07
N LEU A 1015 -20.67 -35.11 97.14
CA LEU A 1015 -21.05 -34.48 98.40
C LEU A 1015 -22.45 -34.95 98.77
N LYS A 1016 -22.60 -35.41 100.02
CA LYS A 1016 -23.90 -35.84 100.53
C LYS A 1016 -24.56 -34.68 101.24
N GLY A 1017 -25.57 -34.08 100.61
CA GLY A 1017 -26.45 -33.11 101.25
C GLY A 1017 -26.98 -33.63 102.58
N THR A 1018 -27.05 -32.78 103.61
CA THR A 1018 -27.56 -33.18 104.93
C THR A 1018 -28.99 -32.68 105.20
N SER A 1019 -29.58 -31.99 104.23
CA SER A 1019 -30.85 -31.26 104.32
C SER A 1019 -31.44 -31.04 102.92
N SER A 1020 -32.76 -30.88 102.83
CA SER A 1020 -33.51 -30.53 101.61
C SER A 1020 -33.30 -29.08 101.12
N VAL A 1021 -32.15 -28.47 101.43
CA VAL A 1021 -31.76 -27.13 100.94
C VAL A 1021 -30.25 -27.10 100.61
N GLU A 1022 -29.62 -28.27 100.61
CA GLU A 1022 -28.18 -28.49 100.37
C GLU A 1022 -28.03 -29.53 99.25
N GLU A 1023 -28.63 -29.24 98.09
CA GLU A 1023 -28.47 -30.04 96.89
C GLU A 1023 -27.07 -29.84 96.32
N ASP A 1024 -26.40 -30.96 96.01
CA ASP A 1024 -25.14 -30.94 95.28
C ASP A 1024 -25.44 -30.78 93.78
N VAL A 1025 -24.53 -30.14 93.05
CA VAL A 1025 -24.68 -29.93 91.61
C VAL A 1025 -23.48 -30.53 90.91
N LEU A 1026 -23.73 -31.49 90.04
CA LEU A 1026 -22.72 -31.99 89.11
C LEU A 1026 -22.79 -31.19 87.82
N SER A 1027 -21.71 -30.47 87.49
CA SER A 1027 -21.59 -29.78 86.20
C SER A 1027 -20.92 -30.70 85.21
N LEU A 1028 -21.65 -31.12 84.18
CA LEU A 1028 -21.15 -31.95 83.09
C LEU A 1028 -20.93 -31.04 81.87
N SER A 1029 -19.68 -30.80 81.52
CA SER A 1029 -19.29 -30.04 80.33
C SER A 1029 -18.96 -31.00 79.20
N PHE A 1030 -19.59 -30.83 78.05
CA PHE A 1030 -19.45 -31.68 76.87
C PHE A 1030 -18.78 -30.91 75.75
N ASP A 1031 -17.67 -31.43 75.25
CA ASP A 1031 -16.99 -30.88 74.06
C ASP A 1031 -17.79 -31.27 72.81
N PHE A 1032 -17.92 -30.35 71.86
CA PHE A 1032 -18.48 -30.61 70.53
C PHE A 1032 -17.61 -30.00 69.43
N ILE A 1033 -17.76 -30.56 68.24
CA ILE A 1033 -17.16 -30.12 66.98
C ILE A 1033 -18.30 -29.81 66.04
N ALA A 1034 -18.49 -28.53 65.73
CA ALA A 1034 -19.34 -28.08 64.65
C ALA A 1034 -18.55 -28.13 63.35
N ARG A 1035 -19.15 -28.66 62.29
CA ARG A 1035 -18.58 -28.68 60.94
C ARG A 1035 -19.60 -28.12 59.95
N ASP A 1036 -19.22 -27.18 59.12
CA ASP A 1036 -20.06 -26.69 58.02
C ASP A 1036 -20.09 -27.67 56.83
N SER A 1037 -20.50 -27.20 55.66
CA SER A 1037 -20.82 -28.08 54.55
C SER A 1037 -19.60 -28.54 53.79
N ASP A 1038 -18.58 -27.71 53.65
CA ASP A 1038 -17.34 -28.10 52.96
C ASP A 1038 -16.28 -28.67 53.90
N GLY A 1039 -16.47 -28.54 55.22
CA GLY A 1039 -15.83 -29.39 56.21
C GLY A 1039 -14.92 -28.65 57.18
N ASP A 1040 -14.94 -27.31 57.16
CA ASP A 1040 -14.33 -26.48 58.15
C ASP A 1040 -14.96 -26.70 59.53
N THR A 1041 -14.16 -26.52 60.59
CA THR A 1041 -14.55 -26.95 61.94
C THR A 1041 -14.38 -25.88 62.99
N SER A 1042 -15.34 -25.85 63.91
CA SER A 1042 -15.33 -25.04 65.13
C SER A 1042 -15.49 -25.96 66.33
N THR A 1043 -14.75 -25.72 67.41
CA THR A 1043 -14.84 -26.55 68.62
C THR A 1043 -15.17 -25.69 69.83
N ASP A 1044 -16.16 -26.09 70.61
CA ASP A 1044 -16.54 -25.45 71.88
C ASP A 1044 -17.18 -26.49 72.84
N ALA A 1045 -17.64 -26.07 74.01
CA ALA A 1045 -18.26 -26.95 74.99
C ALA A 1045 -19.51 -26.34 75.64
N PHE A 1046 -20.54 -27.15 75.85
CA PHE A 1046 -21.73 -26.75 76.63
C PHE A 1046 -21.77 -27.45 77.97
N THR A 1047 -22.42 -26.83 78.97
CA THR A 1047 -22.52 -27.40 80.32
C THR A 1047 -23.96 -27.68 80.70
N VAL A 1048 -24.19 -28.88 81.23
CA VAL A 1048 -25.45 -29.30 81.86
C VAL A 1048 -25.21 -29.52 83.35
N GLN A 1049 -25.97 -28.83 84.18
CA GLN A 1049 -25.95 -29.03 85.63
C GLN A 1049 -26.99 -30.08 86.04
N VAL A 1050 -26.55 -31.15 86.68
CA VAL A 1050 -27.42 -32.19 87.26
C VAL A 1050 -27.52 -31.93 88.76
N ILE A 1051 -28.70 -31.54 89.21
CA ILE A 1051 -28.99 -31.18 90.59
C ILE A 1051 -29.44 -32.45 91.34
N ASP A 1052 -28.77 -32.73 92.47
CA ASP A 1052 -28.94 -33.93 93.31
C ASP A 1052 -30.34 -34.05 93.91
N ASP A 1053 -30.83 -35.28 94.10
CA ASP A 1053 -32.06 -35.52 94.84
C ASP A 1053 -31.81 -35.48 96.36
N SER A 1054 -32.26 -34.43 97.02
CA SER A 1054 -32.12 -34.36 98.48
C SER A 1054 -33.14 -35.28 99.17
N PRO A 1055 -32.76 -36.11 100.17
CA PRO A 1055 -33.69 -37.01 100.84
C PRO A 1055 -34.83 -36.24 101.57
N SER A 1056 -36.04 -36.30 101.02
CA SER A 1056 -37.23 -35.67 101.63
C SER A 1056 -37.97 -36.67 102.55
N ILE A 1057 -38.33 -36.24 103.77
CA ILE A 1057 -39.15 -37.07 104.66
C ILE A 1057 -40.62 -36.95 104.25
N ALA A 1058 -41.06 -37.82 103.35
CA ALA A 1058 -42.48 -38.08 103.18
C ALA A 1058 -43.05 -38.61 104.51
N SER A 1059 -44.03 -37.91 105.09
CA SER A 1059 -44.83 -38.43 106.21
C SER A 1059 -45.65 -39.64 105.74
N ALA A 1060 -45.05 -40.82 105.69
CA ALA A 1060 -45.69 -42.04 105.19
C ALA A 1060 -46.41 -42.80 106.32
N ASN A 1061 -47.74 -42.83 106.20
CA ASN A 1061 -48.67 -43.62 107.00
C ASN A 1061 -48.30 -45.13 107.01
N ILE A 1062 -48.14 -45.73 108.20
CA ILE A 1062 -48.16 -47.19 108.37
C ILE A 1062 -49.40 -47.60 109.17
N HIS A 1063 -50.27 -48.39 108.54
CA HIS A 1063 -51.41 -49.05 109.16
C HIS A 1063 -50.96 -50.39 109.78
N ASP A 1064 -51.07 -50.46 111.12
CA ASP A 1064 -51.23 -51.64 111.99
C ASP A 1064 -50.00 -52.32 112.69
N ILE A 1065 -49.90 -51.96 113.99
CA ILE A 1065 -49.55 -52.73 115.21
C ILE A 1065 -48.10 -53.17 115.52
N GLY A 1066 -47.50 -52.49 116.52
CA GLY A 1066 -47.05 -53.16 117.76
C GLY A 1066 -45.66 -52.81 118.34
N VAL A 1067 -45.65 -52.12 119.50
CA VAL A 1067 -44.56 -51.96 120.54
C VAL A 1067 -43.61 -50.75 120.36
N VAL A 1068 -44.02 -49.51 120.70
CA VAL A 1068 -43.95 -48.74 121.99
C VAL A 1068 -42.54 -48.37 122.51
N GLY A 1069 -42.02 -47.21 122.05
CA GLY A 1069 -41.08 -46.33 122.76
C GLY A 1069 -41.83 -45.24 123.58
N PRO A 1070 -41.15 -44.34 124.30
CA PRO A 1070 -41.80 -43.36 125.19
C PRO A 1070 -42.76 -42.44 124.42
N VAL A 1071 -44.01 -42.35 124.88
CA VAL A 1071 -45.10 -41.58 124.26
C VAL A 1071 -45.21 -40.23 124.96
N THR A 1072 -45.07 -39.15 124.19
CA THR A 1072 -45.41 -37.78 124.63
C THR A 1072 -46.92 -37.62 124.51
N TYR A 1073 -47.60 -37.29 125.61
CA TYR A 1073 -49.03 -36.98 125.61
C TYR A 1073 -49.20 -35.46 125.68
N ASP A 1074 -49.69 -34.86 124.60
CA ASP A 1074 -50.06 -33.44 124.55
C ASP A 1074 -51.57 -33.31 124.78
N SER A 1075 -52.00 -32.32 125.58
CA SER A 1075 -53.41 -31.95 125.66
C SER A 1075 -53.94 -31.25 124.40
N GLY A 1076 -53.06 -30.92 123.45
CA GLY A 1076 -53.33 -30.09 122.28
C GLY A 1076 -53.41 -28.60 122.62
N ALA A 1077 -53.51 -27.75 121.60
CA ALA A 1077 -53.75 -26.32 121.77
C ALA A 1077 -55.18 -26.07 122.29
N ILE A 1078 -55.30 -25.60 123.53
CA ILE A 1078 -56.57 -25.28 124.16
C ILE A 1078 -56.85 -23.79 123.97
N ASN A 1079 -57.49 -23.43 122.87
CA ASN A 1079 -57.96 -22.06 122.62
C ASN A 1079 -59.34 -21.87 123.28
N LEU A 1080 -59.35 -21.49 124.56
CA LEU A 1080 -60.59 -21.19 125.30
C LEU A 1080 -60.70 -19.69 125.56
N ALA A 1081 -61.83 -19.10 125.16
CA ALA A 1081 -62.16 -17.72 125.47
C ALA A 1081 -62.57 -17.60 126.95
N ILE A 1082 -61.89 -16.74 127.71
CA ILE A 1082 -62.26 -16.44 129.10
C ILE A 1082 -63.47 -15.50 129.08
N PRO A 1083 -64.64 -15.87 129.66
CA PRO A 1083 -65.84 -15.02 129.64
C PRO A 1083 -65.67 -13.76 130.52
N ASP A 1084 -65.92 -12.57 129.96
CA ASP A 1084 -65.84 -11.25 130.62
C ASP A 1084 -67.20 -10.77 131.19
N ASP A 1085 -68.07 -11.69 131.60
CA ASP A 1085 -69.42 -11.38 132.12
C ASP A 1085 -69.69 -11.92 133.55
N GLY A 1086 -68.74 -11.71 134.46
CA GLY A 1086 -69.02 -11.48 135.89
C GLY A 1086 -69.71 -12.59 136.71
N ASN A 1087 -69.85 -13.82 136.22
CA ASN A 1087 -70.22 -14.96 137.05
C ASN A 1087 -68.97 -15.71 137.53
N LEU A 1088 -68.49 -15.33 138.70
CA LEU A 1088 -67.42 -16.00 139.46
C LEU A 1088 -67.74 -17.50 139.66
N GLY A 1089 -66.88 -18.39 139.13
CA GLY A 1089 -66.83 -19.80 139.59
C GLY A 1089 -66.75 -20.92 138.55
N GLU A 1090 -66.48 -20.67 137.26
CA GLU A 1090 -66.22 -21.75 136.30
C GLU A 1090 -64.76 -22.24 136.36
N VAL A 1091 -64.57 -23.53 136.63
CA VAL A 1091 -63.25 -24.19 136.66
C VAL A 1091 -63.03 -24.88 135.32
N LEU A 1092 -62.07 -24.41 134.53
CA LEU A 1092 -61.65 -25.05 133.29
C LEU A 1092 -60.54 -26.05 133.62
N SER A 1093 -60.82 -27.35 133.48
CA SER A 1093 -59.85 -28.42 133.70
C SER A 1093 -59.55 -29.13 132.39
N SER A 1094 -58.28 -29.19 132.02
CA SER A 1094 -57.78 -30.13 131.02
C SER A 1094 -57.14 -31.33 131.73
N THR A 1095 -57.42 -32.53 131.23
CA THR A 1095 -56.90 -33.77 131.80
C THR A 1095 -56.09 -34.46 130.72
N ILE A 1096 -54.81 -34.71 131.00
CA ILE A 1096 -53.97 -35.55 130.14
C ILE A 1096 -54.13 -36.99 130.65
N GLU A 1097 -54.80 -37.84 129.89
CA GLU A 1097 -54.94 -39.26 130.25
C GLU A 1097 -53.66 -40.02 129.86
N VAL A 1098 -52.92 -40.47 130.86
CA VAL A 1098 -51.77 -41.36 130.69
C VAL A 1098 -52.19 -42.79 131.08
N PRO A 1099 -51.84 -43.83 130.31
CA PRO A 1099 -52.26 -45.21 130.58
C PRO A 1099 -51.85 -45.72 131.98
N GLU A 1100 -52.74 -46.51 132.60
CA GLU A 1100 -52.56 -47.07 133.94
C GLU A 1100 -51.26 -47.90 134.05
N GLY A 1101 -50.36 -47.50 134.96
CA GLY A 1101 -49.05 -48.13 135.17
C GLY A 1101 -47.86 -47.41 134.50
N GLY A 1102 -48.09 -46.34 133.72
CA GLY A 1102 -47.04 -45.49 133.15
C GLY A 1102 -46.40 -44.52 134.17
N THR A 1103 -45.10 -44.23 134.02
CA THR A 1103 -44.40 -43.19 134.79
C THR A 1103 -44.18 -41.94 133.94
N ILE A 1104 -44.72 -40.79 134.37
CA ILE A 1104 -44.43 -39.48 133.75
C ILE A 1104 -42.98 -39.11 134.10
N ARG A 1105 -42.13 -38.96 133.09
CA ARG A 1105 -40.71 -38.63 133.27
C ARG A 1105 -40.38 -37.15 133.11
N ASP A 1106 -41.18 -36.43 132.33
CA ASP A 1106 -41.06 -35.00 132.12
C ASP A 1106 -42.45 -34.40 131.84
N LEU A 1107 -42.65 -33.11 132.15
CA LEU A 1107 -43.88 -32.37 131.89
C LEU A 1107 -43.53 -30.91 131.58
N ASN A 1108 -43.85 -30.47 130.37
CA ASN A 1108 -43.68 -29.08 129.95
C ASN A 1108 -45.05 -28.43 129.71
N LEU A 1109 -45.35 -27.34 130.43
CA LEU A 1109 -46.60 -26.59 130.31
C LEU A 1109 -46.28 -25.24 129.69
N SER A 1110 -46.76 -24.99 128.47
CA SER A 1110 -46.64 -23.68 127.81
C SER A 1110 -48.02 -23.04 127.74
N LEU A 1111 -48.15 -21.83 128.29
CA LEU A 1111 -49.40 -21.08 128.31
C LEU A 1111 -49.17 -19.72 127.64
N VAL A 1112 -49.88 -19.48 126.55
CA VAL A 1112 -49.94 -18.16 125.91
C VAL A 1112 -51.31 -17.58 126.23
N LEU A 1113 -51.34 -16.58 127.12
CA LEU A 1113 -52.55 -15.88 127.52
C LEU A 1113 -52.48 -14.44 127.00
N ASP A 1114 -53.46 -14.05 126.19
CA ASP A 1114 -53.65 -12.67 125.74
C ASP A 1114 -54.94 -12.15 126.38
N HIS A 1115 -54.84 -11.28 127.39
CA HIS A 1115 -55.99 -10.76 128.15
C HIS A 1115 -55.68 -9.40 128.79
N ASP A 1116 -56.65 -8.49 128.73
CA ASP A 1116 -56.47 -7.07 129.05
C ASP A 1116 -56.41 -6.73 130.56
N TRP A 1117 -56.61 -7.70 131.48
CA TRP A 1117 -56.55 -7.49 132.94
C TRP A 1117 -55.72 -8.56 133.69
N MET A 1118 -54.90 -8.10 134.66
CA MET A 1118 -54.18 -8.95 135.61
C MET A 1118 -54.97 -9.02 136.95
N ARG A 1119 -55.52 -10.19 137.32
CA ARG A 1119 -55.46 -10.82 138.68
C ARG A 1119 -56.69 -11.68 139.05
N ASP A 1120 -56.80 -12.91 138.53
CA ASP A 1120 -57.74 -13.89 139.09
C ASP A 1120 -57.41 -15.37 138.76
N LEU A 1121 -56.38 -15.66 137.96
CA LEU A 1121 -56.14 -17.00 137.43
C LEU A 1121 -55.28 -17.83 138.38
N LYS A 1122 -55.92 -18.75 139.11
CA LYS A 1122 -55.23 -19.73 139.96
C LYS A 1122 -55.09 -21.05 139.22
N ILE A 1123 -53.86 -21.39 138.83
CA ILE A 1123 -53.54 -22.68 138.20
C ILE A 1123 -53.12 -23.66 139.29
N THR A 1124 -53.79 -24.80 139.37
CA THR A 1124 -53.51 -25.85 140.35
C THR A 1124 -53.20 -27.15 139.62
N LEU A 1125 -51.99 -27.67 139.76
CA LEU A 1125 -51.64 -29.00 139.26
C LEU A 1125 -51.90 -30.04 140.34
N ILE A 1126 -52.72 -31.05 140.04
CA ILE A 1126 -53.07 -32.12 140.97
C ILE A 1126 -52.66 -33.46 140.35
N ALA A 1127 -51.85 -34.22 141.07
CA ALA A 1127 -51.46 -35.57 140.69
C ALA A 1127 -52.68 -36.52 140.68
N PRO A 1128 -52.64 -37.65 139.94
CA PRO A 1128 -53.72 -38.65 139.94
C PRO A 1128 -54.10 -39.20 141.33
N ASN A 1129 -53.20 -39.15 142.32
CA ASN A 1129 -53.45 -39.55 143.71
C ASN A 1129 -54.07 -38.43 144.59
N GLY A 1130 -54.52 -37.32 143.98
CA GLY A 1130 -55.14 -36.18 144.65
C GLY A 1130 -54.16 -35.25 145.35
N MET A 1131 -52.85 -35.46 145.20
CA MET A 1131 -51.81 -34.66 145.83
C MET A 1131 -51.51 -33.42 144.98
N LEU A 1132 -51.53 -32.25 145.60
CA LEU A 1132 -51.36 -30.96 144.92
C LEU A 1132 -49.86 -30.71 144.71
N ILE A 1133 -49.43 -30.66 143.44
CA ILE A 1133 -48.01 -30.61 143.04
C ILE A 1133 -47.49 -29.17 143.01
N CYS A 1134 -48.33 -28.20 142.60
CA CYS A 1134 -48.02 -26.77 142.68
C CYS A 1134 -49.31 -25.93 142.68
N ALA A 1135 -49.29 -24.78 143.36
CA ALA A 1135 -50.29 -23.72 143.23
C ALA A 1135 -49.58 -22.38 143.11
N GLU A 1136 -49.73 -21.72 141.97
CA GLU A 1136 -49.40 -20.30 141.79
C GLU A 1136 -50.69 -19.49 141.64
N ASN A 1137 -50.60 -18.23 142.03
CA ASN A 1137 -51.73 -17.34 142.29
C ASN A 1137 -51.60 -16.06 141.46
#